data_AF-A0A821AC80-F1
#
_entry.id   AF-A0A821AC80-F1
#
_cell.length_a   1.000
_cell.length_b   1.000
_cell.length_c   1.000
_cell.angle_alpha   90.00
_cell.angle_beta   90.00
_cell.angle_gamma   90.00
#
_symmetry.space_group_name_H-M   'P 1'
#
loop_
_entity.id
_entity.type
_entity.pdbx_description
1 polymer ?
#
loop_
_entity_poly.entity_id
_entity_poly.type
_entity_poly.pdbx_seq_one_letter_code
_entity_poly.pdbx_strand_id
1 'polypeptide(L)'
;MADSQALNWFKIELLLTRSCLTLRKIFKDRWFLFTGQQWQNTTTDGQAFITGIGQKIYKNCGNIQKITLTTGDTNQWDLTTLVLVLQNIDLLTLTNIRNNNAHHASKCISDTEFEIIWSQLTPILISFGDDTDEIEALKLNTNDTKQKESINNESTDEAKRLKDLGSDAFKQKRFDEALKWFSQALVLAGLNDFDRSILYSNRAATYLEKPEPTEFNSSNDSRYLALQDAEHARDLRPTWPKAHCRVGQAYMALGEFEKAVHSYNKALALDPINIEIQNTRDFALERKHYYGRQEHLDIRSIPRTTREQLTELSKTTGLTTEQQEKVIDMIRKHDPGKDAVFTGHQYRDGDDNVKQNYELAAKFYSKAVALGSAEGMYNLALLHQRGLGVKKDMRMAIQLLEQAASQSPIMSDKFPVPNVGVAEAEHSLGPHYETGVGVKMNYHKASQWYQRASDHGSSTAANSLGLMYEEGRGVSKDLVKSEQLLRLSAVRGDPNAMMNLALLLFKKNDLQDAERWCQRASDNNNMVAKTLLKQYQDAAEKEQNGLATSTLSYNERIKRKVLADEPRAAKAYSVVNDFAKVIQSLKPVPQPMGAKRREFSYAMLNQYSLKGSVFAQRLLEAQTYFVRAMLILAKDDIADNERDVHFVKELSASIRIEHIVIQLPEDLHKEAKLAVDRVLIRCNSKQSELDENARVCYGYLHMNSLESTIAFLTVCIQKYPKSHFFLELRGSLYDFLGKFDQGLADVNATLQLVPNDVMLLYDRAAMLRLVKHVALNETIAAYKRFFEYSPIDHRKVPEAYYAVASCYFVDNAPENNFQLSEEYYDKGIEAEKKQLPCFLPYESNNKLMVSNLISLKSKSKNIDTLPLTEPVIDTQKPQSRLTDPRRTDMIYSHRESIAQNRKILLGKNIVTHTVKPRLHQNSTASFIGLKGITLREMNPLKDHVYQGYVLSVIIFEQSPIVEPSIWLLIEDENGDLERLFIYNTPPPEGWQLIKHTYTYGAQLSILNPYMRMTADQKPAIRIDDVSSIILHGDIHNVKDMCRCCGQANASCVCGKCKSAHYCSKECQTLDWKQYGHKLICS
;
A
#
# COMPACT_ATOMS: atom_id res chain seq x y z
N MET A 1 -48.89 4.38 12.96
CA MET A 1 -48.30 5.59 13.58
C MET A 1 -46.84 5.78 13.19
N ALA A 2 -45.92 4.84 13.45
CA ALA A 2 -44.51 4.99 13.02
C ALA A 2 -44.36 5.22 11.49
N ASP A 3 -45.15 4.52 10.67
CA ASP A 3 -45.10 4.63 9.21
C ASP A 3 -45.46 6.04 8.70
N SER A 4 -46.43 6.75 9.31
CA SER A 4 -46.79 8.13 8.90
C SER A 4 -45.71 9.14 9.26
N GLN A 5 -45.05 8.98 10.42
CA GLN A 5 -43.98 9.91 10.83
C GLN A 5 -42.72 9.77 9.96
N ALA A 6 -42.39 8.54 9.54
CA ALA A 6 -41.36 8.32 8.54
C ALA A 6 -41.76 8.94 7.18
N LEU A 7 -43.02 8.76 6.76
CA LEU A 7 -43.59 9.36 5.55
C LEU A 7 -43.44 10.90 5.54
N ASN A 8 -43.77 11.55 6.66
CA ASN A 8 -43.67 12.99 6.84
C ASN A 8 -42.24 13.51 6.63
N TRP A 9 -41.22 12.80 7.15
CA TRP A 9 -39.81 13.13 6.94
C TRP A 9 -39.42 13.02 5.46
N PHE A 10 -39.85 11.97 4.76
CA PHE A 10 -39.61 11.79 3.33
C PHE A 10 -40.33 12.85 2.47
N LYS A 11 -41.54 13.26 2.85
CA LYS A 11 -42.27 14.36 2.18
C LYS A 11 -41.52 15.69 2.29
N ILE A 12 -40.91 15.99 3.44
CA ILE A 12 -40.06 17.18 3.61
C ILE A 12 -38.77 17.04 2.78
N GLU A 13 -38.12 15.86 2.75
CA GLU A 13 -36.97 15.59 1.88
C GLU A 13 -37.31 15.81 0.39
N LEU A 14 -38.52 15.42 -0.03
CA LEU A 14 -39.02 15.64 -1.38
C LEU A 14 -39.22 17.12 -1.70
N LEU A 15 -39.86 17.91 -0.83
CA LEU A 15 -40.01 19.35 -1.02
C LEU A 15 -38.65 20.07 -1.11
N LEU A 16 -37.69 19.66 -0.29
CA LEU A 16 -36.32 20.17 -0.37
C LEU A 16 -35.64 19.78 -1.69
N THR A 17 -35.88 18.57 -2.20
CA THR A 17 -35.41 18.13 -3.52
C THR A 17 -36.07 18.93 -4.66
N ARG A 18 -37.39 19.18 -4.56
CA ARG A 18 -38.15 19.99 -5.52
C ARG A 18 -37.66 21.44 -5.55
N SER A 19 -37.34 22.02 -4.39
CA SER A 19 -36.71 23.34 -4.28
C SER A 19 -35.43 23.47 -5.13
N CYS A 20 -34.63 22.40 -5.20
CA CYS A 20 -33.41 22.40 -6.01
C CYS A 20 -33.71 22.50 -7.51
N LEU A 21 -34.79 21.88 -8.01
CA LEU A 21 -35.19 22.00 -9.43
C LEU A 21 -35.53 23.45 -9.78
N THR A 22 -36.34 24.10 -8.95
CA THR A 22 -36.77 25.50 -9.15
C THR A 22 -35.58 26.46 -9.06
N LEU A 23 -34.67 26.24 -8.10
CA LEU A 23 -33.43 27.02 -7.98
C LEU A 23 -32.48 26.81 -9.18
N ARG A 24 -32.38 25.58 -9.73
CA ARG A 24 -31.63 25.31 -10.96
C ARG A 24 -32.22 26.09 -12.14
N LYS A 25 -33.55 26.13 -12.28
CA LYS A 25 -34.24 26.92 -13.31
C LYS A 25 -33.92 28.42 -13.17
N ILE A 26 -34.09 28.97 -11.97
CA ILE A 26 -33.74 30.38 -11.67
C ILE A 26 -32.28 30.69 -11.99
N PHE A 27 -31.35 29.76 -11.71
CA PHE A 27 -29.95 29.92 -12.10
C PHE A 27 -29.79 29.99 -13.63
N LYS A 28 -30.38 29.06 -14.38
CA LYS A 28 -30.30 29.02 -15.85
C LYS A 28 -30.91 30.28 -16.49
N ASP A 29 -32.06 30.73 -15.99
CA ASP A 29 -32.74 31.95 -16.46
C ASP A 29 -31.88 33.20 -16.20
N ARG A 30 -31.30 33.32 -14.99
CA ARG A 30 -30.37 34.41 -14.65
C ARG A 30 -29.08 34.36 -15.48
N TRP A 31 -28.54 33.17 -15.76
CA TRP A 31 -27.37 33.00 -16.63
C TRP A 31 -27.67 33.46 -18.06
N PHE A 32 -28.82 33.07 -18.61
CA PHE A 32 -29.25 33.49 -19.94
C PHE A 32 -29.45 35.01 -20.01
N LEU A 33 -30.11 35.61 -19.02
CA LEU A 33 -30.29 37.07 -18.93
C LEU A 33 -28.96 37.84 -18.82
N PHE A 34 -27.95 37.26 -18.19
CA PHE A 34 -26.65 37.92 -17.99
C PHE A 34 -25.66 37.71 -19.15
N THR A 35 -25.70 36.56 -19.82
CA THR A 35 -24.71 36.16 -20.85
C THR A 35 -25.25 36.09 -22.27
N GLY A 36 -26.57 36.04 -22.44
CA GLY A 36 -27.23 35.70 -23.71
C GLY A 36 -27.10 34.23 -24.13
N GLN A 37 -26.46 33.37 -23.31
CA GLN A 37 -26.21 31.96 -23.64
C GLN A 37 -27.07 31.02 -22.81
N GLN A 38 -27.56 29.94 -23.44
CA GLN A 38 -28.34 28.89 -22.79
C GLN A 38 -27.42 27.88 -22.09
N TRP A 39 -27.74 27.51 -20.84
CA TRP A 39 -26.90 26.62 -20.03
C TRP A 39 -27.16 25.13 -20.34
N GLN A 40 -26.18 24.46 -20.94
CA GLN A 40 -26.33 23.11 -21.51
C GLN A 40 -25.92 21.96 -20.55
N ASN A 41 -25.57 22.26 -19.29
CA ASN A 41 -25.07 21.29 -18.30
C ASN A 41 -23.76 20.59 -18.73
N THR A 42 -22.83 21.34 -19.34
CA THR A 42 -21.55 20.84 -19.85
C THR A 42 -20.36 21.33 -19.04
N THR A 43 -19.24 20.60 -19.09
CA THR A 43 -17.96 21.03 -18.49
C THR A 43 -17.49 22.39 -19.03
N THR A 44 -17.86 22.72 -20.26
CA THR A 44 -17.63 24.04 -20.88
C THR A 44 -18.45 25.15 -20.20
N ASP A 45 -19.71 24.90 -19.85
CA ASP A 45 -20.52 25.85 -19.05
C ASP A 45 -19.92 26.05 -17.66
N GLY A 46 -19.50 24.94 -17.02
CA GLY A 46 -18.81 24.96 -15.72
C GLY A 46 -17.55 25.82 -15.75
N GLN A 47 -16.68 25.62 -16.75
CA GLN A 47 -15.48 26.44 -16.95
C GLN A 47 -15.81 27.92 -17.21
N ALA A 48 -16.80 28.22 -18.06
CA ALA A 48 -17.22 29.60 -18.32
C ALA A 48 -17.70 30.29 -17.02
N PHE A 49 -18.47 29.60 -16.17
CA PHE A 49 -18.91 30.13 -14.89
C PHE A 49 -17.74 30.36 -13.91
N ILE A 50 -16.87 29.37 -13.68
CA ILE A 50 -15.79 29.48 -12.67
C ILE A 50 -14.64 30.39 -13.10
N THR A 51 -14.44 30.63 -14.40
CA THR A 51 -13.49 31.65 -14.89
C THR A 51 -14.09 33.06 -14.93
N GLY A 52 -15.41 33.17 -15.15
CA GLY A 52 -16.18 34.41 -15.18
C GLY A 52 -16.83 34.77 -13.83
N ILE A 53 -18.14 35.04 -13.85
CA ILE A 53 -18.89 35.58 -12.69
C ILE A 53 -18.84 34.68 -11.44
N GLY A 54 -18.70 33.37 -11.62
CA GLY A 54 -18.60 32.40 -10.54
C GLY A 54 -17.21 32.35 -9.87
N GLN A 55 -16.18 33.02 -10.40
CA GLN A 55 -14.80 32.88 -9.93
C GLN A 55 -14.62 33.17 -8.43
N LYS A 56 -15.33 34.17 -7.89
CA LYS A 56 -15.27 34.51 -6.45
C LYS A 56 -15.92 33.43 -5.57
N ILE A 57 -17.01 32.83 -6.06
CA ILE A 57 -17.73 31.73 -5.41
C ILE A 57 -16.87 30.47 -5.44
N TYR A 58 -16.32 30.14 -6.61
CA TYR A 58 -15.42 29.01 -6.82
C TYR A 58 -14.19 29.07 -5.91
N LYS A 59 -13.50 30.22 -5.82
CA LYS A 59 -12.35 30.39 -4.91
C LYS A 59 -12.70 30.08 -3.44
N ASN A 60 -13.86 30.55 -2.98
CA ASN A 60 -14.25 30.54 -1.57
C ASN A 60 -15.05 29.29 -1.13
N CYS A 61 -15.49 28.43 -2.05
CA CYS A 61 -16.24 27.22 -1.72
C CYS A 61 -15.36 25.98 -1.41
N GLY A 62 -15.98 24.96 -0.81
CA GLY A 62 -15.33 23.70 -0.44
C GLY A 62 -15.01 22.79 -1.63
N ASN A 63 -14.22 21.74 -1.39
CA ASN A 63 -13.74 20.86 -2.47
C ASN A 63 -14.87 20.14 -3.22
N ILE A 64 -15.96 19.76 -2.53
CA ILE A 64 -17.13 19.11 -3.14
C ILE A 64 -17.82 20.08 -4.12
N GLN A 65 -18.06 21.32 -3.69
CA GLN A 65 -18.65 22.36 -4.53
C GLN A 65 -17.75 22.72 -5.71
N LYS A 66 -16.41 22.71 -5.53
CA LYS A 66 -15.47 22.92 -6.64
C LYS A 66 -15.62 21.84 -7.72
N ILE A 67 -15.78 20.57 -7.33
CA ILE A 67 -15.98 19.47 -8.28
C ILE A 67 -17.28 19.67 -9.07
N THR A 68 -18.41 19.87 -8.39
CA THR A 68 -19.73 19.99 -9.05
C THR A 68 -19.88 21.28 -9.87
N LEU A 69 -19.24 22.39 -9.47
CA LEU A 69 -19.18 23.60 -10.29
C LEU A 69 -18.30 23.42 -11.54
N THR A 70 -17.26 22.58 -11.47
CA THR A 70 -16.37 22.31 -12.62
C THR A 70 -17.02 21.42 -13.67
N THR A 71 -17.88 20.47 -13.27
CA THR A 71 -18.64 19.64 -14.24
C THR A 71 -19.68 20.45 -15.02
N GLY A 72 -20.14 21.58 -14.47
CA GLY A 72 -21.17 22.44 -15.07
C GLY A 72 -22.57 21.83 -15.11
N ASP A 73 -22.74 20.58 -14.70
CA ASP A 73 -24.04 19.93 -14.64
C ASP A 73 -24.80 20.38 -13.39
N THR A 74 -25.80 21.25 -13.58
CA THR A 74 -26.62 21.77 -12.47
C THR A 74 -27.39 20.67 -11.76
N ASN A 75 -27.56 19.48 -12.36
CA ASN A 75 -28.22 18.36 -11.69
C ASN A 75 -27.40 17.78 -10.53
N GLN A 76 -26.08 17.95 -10.57
CA GLN A 76 -25.15 17.59 -9.50
C GLN A 76 -25.07 18.67 -8.40
N TRP A 77 -25.69 19.84 -8.61
CA TRP A 77 -25.66 20.93 -7.63
C TRP A 77 -26.72 20.66 -6.56
N ASP A 78 -26.24 20.35 -5.36
CA ASP A 78 -27.07 20.21 -4.17
C ASP A 78 -27.57 21.58 -3.67
N LEU A 79 -28.47 21.58 -2.69
CA LEU A 79 -29.01 22.82 -2.13
C LEU A 79 -27.91 23.75 -1.62
N THR A 80 -26.85 23.21 -0.99
CA THR A 80 -25.72 24.02 -0.50
C THR A 80 -24.96 24.69 -1.65
N THR A 81 -24.75 24.01 -2.77
CA THR A 81 -24.15 24.58 -3.98
C THR A 81 -25.05 25.65 -4.60
N LEU A 82 -26.36 25.39 -4.70
CA LEU A 82 -27.34 26.33 -5.25
C LEU A 82 -27.45 27.61 -4.42
N VAL A 83 -27.48 27.50 -3.08
CA VAL A 83 -27.45 28.65 -2.16
C VAL A 83 -26.18 29.48 -2.34
N LEU A 84 -25.01 28.84 -2.50
CA LEU A 84 -23.74 29.55 -2.73
C LEU A 84 -23.68 30.29 -4.06
N VAL A 85 -24.34 29.77 -5.09
CA VAL A 85 -24.43 30.38 -6.44
C VAL A 85 -25.48 31.50 -6.49
N LEU A 86 -26.62 31.33 -5.81
CA LEU A 86 -27.77 32.23 -5.85
C LEU A 86 -27.78 33.25 -4.69
N GLN A 87 -26.65 33.90 -4.43
CA GLN A 87 -26.42 34.79 -3.27
C GLN A 87 -27.43 35.95 -3.12
N ASN A 88 -28.17 36.30 -4.18
CA ASN A 88 -29.19 37.35 -4.21
C ASN A 88 -30.62 36.77 -4.10
N ILE A 89 -30.80 35.70 -3.31
CA ILE A 89 -32.10 35.12 -2.92
C ILE A 89 -31.98 34.79 -1.43
N ASP A 90 -32.96 35.20 -0.61
CA ASP A 90 -32.98 34.78 0.79
C ASP A 90 -33.39 33.30 0.86
N LEU A 91 -32.40 32.46 1.14
CA LEU A 91 -32.52 31.01 1.26
C LEU A 91 -32.22 30.54 2.69
N LEU A 92 -32.21 31.45 3.68
CA LEU A 92 -31.83 31.14 5.05
C LEU A 92 -32.80 30.14 5.69
N THR A 93 -34.11 30.38 5.58
CA THR A 93 -35.16 29.48 6.09
C THR A 93 -35.09 28.10 5.43
N LEU A 94 -34.91 28.05 4.11
CA LEU A 94 -34.79 26.80 3.35
C LEU A 94 -33.53 26.00 3.77
N THR A 95 -32.42 26.69 4.01
CA THR A 95 -31.15 26.10 4.48
C THR A 95 -31.28 25.56 5.90
N ASN A 96 -31.96 26.29 6.79
CA ASN A 96 -32.20 25.86 8.17
C ASN A 96 -33.10 24.62 8.23
N ILE A 97 -34.21 24.61 7.47
CA ILE A 97 -35.09 23.44 7.36
C ILE A 97 -34.33 22.23 6.81
N ARG A 98 -33.52 22.40 5.75
CA ARG A 98 -32.67 21.32 5.22
C ARG A 98 -31.73 20.77 6.27
N ASN A 99 -31.02 21.62 7.00
CA ASN A 99 -30.04 21.18 8.00
C ASN A 99 -30.71 20.46 9.17
N ASN A 100 -31.84 20.98 9.67
CA ASN A 100 -32.63 20.32 10.71
C ASN A 100 -33.15 18.95 10.24
N ASN A 101 -33.69 18.86 9.02
CA ASN A 101 -34.18 17.59 8.45
C ASN A 101 -33.05 16.57 8.24
N ALA A 102 -31.86 17.02 7.82
CA ALA A 102 -30.68 16.18 7.60
C ALA A 102 -30.05 15.67 8.90
N HIS A 103 -30.15 16.43 10.00
CA HIS A 103 -29.66 16.03 11.32
C HIS A 103 -30.72 15.32 12.19
N HIS A 104 -31.91 15.03 11.65
CA HIS A 104 -33.00 14.40 12.38
C HIS A 104 -32.70 12.91 12.68
N ALA A 105 -32.21 12.62 13.88
CA ALA A 105 -31.62 11.34 14.26
C ALA A 105 -32.50 10.09 14.01
N SER A 106 -33.82 10.22 14.11
CA SER A 106 -34.78 9.13 13.89
C SER A 106 -35.31 9.01 12.46
N LYS A 107 -35.13 10.02 11.60
CA LYS A 107 -35.82 10.19 10.31
C LYS A 107 -37.36 10.01 10.36
N CYS A 108 -37.97 10.35 11.49
CA CYS A 108 -39.42 10.34 11.69
C CYS A 108 -39.86 11.69 12.27
N ILE A 109 -40.75 12.41 11.58
CA ILE A 109 -41.25 13.73 11.97
C ILE A 109 -42.71 13.63 12.42
N SER A 110 -43.02 14.23 13.58
CA SER A 110 -44.38 14.23 14.13
C SER A 110 -45.35 15.01 13.22
N ASP A 111 -46.64 14.66 13.19
CA ASP A 111 -47.62 15.33 12.33
C ASP A 111 -47.70 16.85 12.63
N THR A 112 -47.54 17.24 13.90
CA THR A 112 -47.47 18.64 14.35
C THR A 112 -46.24 19.39 13.84
N GLU A 113 -45.09 18.72 13.80
CA GLU A 113 -43.83 19.31 13.34
C GLU A 113 -43.77 19.35 11.80
N PHE A 114 -44.36 18.35 11.15
CA PHE A 114 -44.58 18.30 9.71
C PHE A 114 -45.38 19.51 9.24
N GLU A 115 -46.51 19.82 9.87
CA GLU A 115 -47.33 21.00 9.55
C GLU A 115 -46.58 22.32 9.71
N ILE A 116 -45.78 22.47 10.78
CA ILE A 116 -44.93 23.65 11.00
C ILE A 116 -43.91 23.78 9.87
N ILE A 117 -43.16 22.73 9.55
CA ILE A 117 -42.14 22.76 8.49
C ILE A 117 -42.79 22.99 7.11
N TRP A 118 -43.94 22.38 6.85
CA TRP A 118 -44.68 22.52 5.60
C TRP A 118 -45.16 23.95 5.36
N SER A 119 -45.71 24.59 6.39
CA SER A 119 -46.17 25.99 6.33
C SER A 119 -45.03 27.01 6.13
N GLN A 120 -43.80 26.65 6.52
CA GLN A 120 -42.60 27.47 6.25
C GLN A 120 -42.03 27.23 4.85
N LEU A 121 -42.05 25.99 4.35
CA LEU A 121 -41.53 25.62 3.03
C LEU A 121 -42.41 26.09 1.87
N THR A 122 -43.73 25.93 1.99
CA THR A 122 -44.68 26.15 0.88
C THR A 122 -44.64 27.57 0.31
N PRO A 123 -44.66 28.66 1.11
CA PRO A 123 -44.60 30.01 0.57
C PRO A 123 -43.29 30.31 -0.17
N ILE A 124 -42.17 29.71 0.27
CA ILE A 124 -40.85 29.86 -0.33
C ILE A 124 -40.82 29.21 -1.72
N LEU A 125 -41.34 27.99 -1.85
CA LEU A 125 -41.45 27.28 -3.13
C LEU A 125 -42.31 28.04 -4.14
N ILE A 126 -43.50 28.49 -3.72
CA ILE A 126 -44.40 29.30 -4.56
C ILE A 126 -43.70 30.60 -4.98
N SER A 127 -42.94 31.25 -4.10
CA SER A 127 -42.17 32.46 -4.44
C SER A 127 -41.07 32.25 -5.48
N PHE A 128 -40.64 31.00 -5.68
CA PHE A 128 -39.67 30.61 -6.71
C PHE A 128 -40.35 30.20 -8.04
N GLY A 129 -41.68 30.23 -8.11
CA GLY A 129 -42.45 29.81 -9.29
C GLY A 129 -42.71 28.31 -9.35
N ASP A 130 -42.76 27.65 -8.19
CA ASP A 130 -43.26 26.27 -8.07
C ASP A 130 -44.81 26.27 -8.03
N ASP A 131 -45.42 25.20 -8.50
CA ASP A 131 -46.88 25.11 -8.70
C ASP A 131 -47.62 24.81 -7.38
N THR A 132 -48.58 25.67 -7.04
CA THR A 132 -49.36 25.59 -5.80
C THR A 132 -50.18 24.30 -5.71
N ASP A 133 -50.85 23.92 -6.80
CA ASP A 133 -51.75 22.76 -6.83
C ASP A 133 -50.94 21.45 -6.72
N GLU A 134 -49.75 21.39 -7.33
CA GLU A 134 -48.83 20.27 -7.17
C GLU A 134 -48.24 20.15 -5.76
N ILE A 135 -47.95 21.27 -5.09
CA ILE A 135 -47.51 21.25 -3.69
C ILE A 135 -48.66 20.77 -2.79
N GLU A 136 -49.88 21.28 -2.94
CA GLU A 136 -51.02 20.82 -2.14
C GLU A 136 -51.37 19.35 -2.39
N ALA A 137 -51.27 18.85 -3.62
CA ALA A 137 -51.45 17.44 -3.94
C ALA A 137 -50.43 16.52 -3.23
N LEU A 138 -49.17 16.94 -3.12
CA LEU A 138 -48.13 16.23 -2.35
C LEU A 138 -48.44 16.18 -0.84
N LYS A 139 -49.14 17.19 -0.31
CA LYS A 139 -49.62 17.17 1.07
C LYS A 139 -50.72 16.13 1.26
N LEU A 140 -51.71 16.13 0.36
CA LEU A 140 -52.97 15.39 0.46
C LEU A 140 -52.90 13.90 0.07
N ASN A 141 -51.76 13.40 -0.41
CA ASN A 141 -51.61 12.05 -1.00
C ASN A 141 -52.51 11.79 -2.23
N THR A 142 -53.03 12.85 -2.87
CA THR A 142 -53.94 12.73 -4.02
C THR A 142 -53.15 12.59 -5.31
N ASN A 143 -53.02 11.34 -5.77
CA ASN A 143 -52.13 10.92 -6.84
C ASN A 143 -52.70 11.19 -8.26
N ASP A 144 -53.15 12.42 -8.54
CA ASP A 144 -53.83 12.80 -9.80
C ASP A 144 -53.22 14.04 -10.50
N THR A 145 -51.88 14.16 -10.51
CA THR A 145 -51.18 15.11 -11.39
C THR A 145 -51.07 14.57 -12.82
N LYS A 146 -52.19 14.63 -13.54
CA LYS A 146 -52.22 14.61 -15.01
C LYS A 146 -51.60 15.92 -15.55
N GLN A 147 -50.27 16.03 -15.50
CA GLN A 147 -49.55 17.07 -16.24
C GLN A 147 -49.87 16.94 -17.74
N LYS A 148 -50.75 17.81 -18.22
CA LYS A 148 -50.94 18.09 -19.65
C LYS A 148 -50.15 19.35 -19.99
N GLU A 149 -48.92 19.19 -20.45
CA GLU A 149 -48.22 20.26 -21.16
C GLU A 149 -48.35 20.08 -22.69
N SER A 150 -48.43 21.22 -23.39
CA SER A 150 -48.82 21.32 -24.80
C SER A 150 -48.40 22.67 -25.37
N ILE A 151 -47.89 22.81 -26.60
CA ILE A 151 -47.63 21.85 -27.69
C ILE A 151 -46.42 22.38 -28.48
N ASN A 152 -45.55 21.50 -29.01
CA ASN A 152 -45.05 21.71 -30.38
C ASN A 152 -44.60 20.42 -31.06
N ASN A 153 -44.80 20.36 -32.37
CA ASN A 153 -44.93 19.11 -33.13
C ASN A 153 -43.73 18.83 -34.03
N GLU A 154 -43.19 17.60 -33.93
CA GLU A 154 -42.59 16.74 -34.97
C GLU A 154 -41.62 15.73 -34.32
N SER A 155 -40.84 16.15 -33.32
CA SER A 155 -39.92 15.25 -32.57
C SER A 155 -40.63 14.30 -31.59
N THR A 156 -41.84 14.66 -31.17
CA THR A 156 -42.65 13.94 -30.17
C THR A 156 -43.31 12.67 -30.71
N ASP A 157 -43.72 12.63 -31.97
CA ASP A 157 -44.43 11.48 -32.54
C ASP A 157 -43.50 10.28 -32.82
N GLU A 158 -42.29 10.51 -33.33
CA GLU A 158 -41.31 9.43 -33.53
C GLU A 158 -40.79 8.91 -32.17
N ALA A 159 -40.58 9.78 -31.18
CA ALA A 159 -40.24 9.37 -29.81
C ALA A 159 -41.32 8.47 -29.20
N LYS A 160 -42.59 8.84 -29.38
CA LYS A 160 -43.75 8.05 -28.93
C LYS A 160 -43.85 6.72 -29.66
N ARG A 161 -43.67 6.70 -30.98
CA ARG A 161 -43.65 5.48 -31.80
C ARG A 161 -42.53 4.52 -31.38
N LEU A 162 -41.31 5.00 -31.18
CA LEU A 162 -40.18 4.20 -30.71
C LEU A 162 -40.41 3.67 -29.29
N LYS A 163 -40.98 4.48 -28.39
CA LYS A 163 -41.40 4.05 -27.04
C LYS A 163 -42.45 2.93 -27.11
N ASP A 164 -43.42 3.03 -28.01
CA ASP A 164 -44.48 2.02 -28.17
C ASP A 164 -43.93 0.72 -28.81
N LEU A 165 -43.04 0.81 -29.81
CA LEU A 165 -42.30 -0.33 -30.38
C LEU A 165 -41.45 -1.04 -29.32
N GLY A 166 -40.71 -0.29 -28.50
CA GLY A 166 -39.92 -0.85 -27.40
C GLY A 166 -40.80 -1.52 -26.33
N SER A 167 -41.96 -0.94 -26.05
CA SER A 167 -42.93 -1.49 -25.09
C SER A 167 -43.59 -2.78 -25.58
N ASP A 168 -43.86 -2.90 -26.89
CA ASP A 168 -44.36 -4.13 -27.51
C ASP A 168 -43.29 -5.24 -27.53
N ALA A 169 -42.06 -4.90 -27.95
CA ALA A 169 -40.93 -5.82 -27.90
C ALA A 169 -40.66 -6.34 -26.46
N PHE A 170 -40.73 -5.47 -25.45
CA PHE A 170 -40.59 -5.85 -24.04
C PHE A 170 -41.69 -6.84 -23.60
N LYS A 171 -42.96 -6.58 -23.91
CA LYS A 171 -44.08 -7.49 -23.60
C LYS A 171 -43.90 -8.87 -24.25
N GLN A 172 -43.30 -8.91 -25.44
CA GLN A 172 -43.00 -10.14 -26.18
C GLN A 172 -41.68 -10.79 -25.76
N LYS A 173 -41.03 -10.31 -24.68
CA LYS A 173 -39.72 -10.78 -24.18
C LYS A 173 -38.58 -10.65 -25.19
N ARG A 174 -38.72 -9.79 -26.20
CA ARG A 174 -37.69 -9.45 -27.20
C ARG A 174 -36.81 -8.32 -26.66
N PHE A 175 -36.10 -8.60 -25.57
CA PHE A 175 -35.44 -7.59 -24.74
C PHE A 175 -34.39 -6.75 -25.49
N ASP A 176 -33.56 -7.36 -26.34
CA ASP A 176 -32.55 -6.61 -27.12
C ASP A 176 -33.18 -5.65 -28.14
N GLU A 177 -34.32 -6.02 -28.74
CA GLU A 177 -35.09 -5.10 -29.58
C GLU A 177 -35.70 -3.96 -28.75
N ALA A 178 -36.23 -4.24 -27.56
CA ALA A 178 -36.76 -3.22 -26.67
C ALA A 178 -35.68 -2.22 -26.24
N LEU A 179 -34.49 -2.70 -25.85
CA LEU A 179 -33.33 -1.85 -25.52
C LEU A 179 -32.91 -0.97 -26.69
N LYS A 180 -32.89 -1.52 -27.91
CA LYS A 180 -32.61 -0.76 -29.14
C LYS A 180 -33.62 0.36 -29.35
N TRP A 181 -34.93 0.07 -29.31
CA TRP A 181 -35.97 1.06 -29.55
C TRP A 181 -35.99 2.17 -28.48
N PHE A 182 -35.85 1.83 -27.19
CA PHE A 182 -35.77 2.84 -26.14
C PHE A 182 -34.51 3.70 -26.24
N SER A 183 -33.36 3.12 -26.63
CA SER A 183 -32.12 3.88 -26.82
C SER A 183 -32.18 4.81 -28.04
N GLN A 184 -32.85 4.40 -29.11
CA GLN A 184 -33.11 5.28 -30.26
C GLN A 184 -34.06 6.43 -29.92
N ALA A 185 -35.07 6.19 -29.09
CA ALA A 185 -35.97 7.26 -28.63
C ALA A 185 -35.26 8.30 -27.75
N LEU A 186 -34.33 7.87 -26.89
CA LEU A 186 -33.62 8.75 -25.94
C LEU A 186 -32.68 9.77 -26.61
N VAL A 187 -32.20 9.51 -27.83
CA VAL A 187 -31.29 10.40 -28.56
C VAL A 187 -31.99 11.42 -29.48
N LEU A 188 -33.32 11.42 -29.53
CA LEU A 188 -34.07 12.38 -30.34
C LEU A 188 -34.00 13.79 -29.74
N ALA A 189 -33.74 14.78 -30.60
CA ALA A 189 -33.68 16.19 -30.22
C ALA A 189 -35.07 16.72 -29.83
N GLY A 190 -35.11 17.58 -28.82
CA GLY A 190 -36.36 18.22 -28.37
C GLY A 190 -37.26 17.37 -27.47
N LEU A 191 -36.82 16.18 -27.00
CA LEU A 191 -37.53 15.49 -25.92
C LEU A 191 -37.57 16.35 -24.65
N ASN A 192 -38.76 16.50 -24.08
CA ASN A 192 -38.96 17.01 -22.73
C ASN A 192 -38.50 15.98 -21.67
N ASP A 193 -38.35 16.43 -20.43
CA ASP A 193 -37.84 15.58 -19.35
C ASP A 193 -38.86 14.54 -18.85
N PHE A 194 -40.17 14.78 -19.06
CA PHE A 194 -41.24 13.84 -18.75
C PHE A 194 -41.12 12.57 -19.59
N ASP A 195 -41.10 12.69 -20.92
CA ASP A 195 -40.98 11.57 -21.85
C ASP A 195 -39.61 10.88 -21.72
N ARG A 196 -38.54 11.66 -21.49
CA ARG A 196 -37.19 11.14 -21.22
C ARG A 196 -37.16 10.30 -19.94
N SER A 197 -37.84 10.71 -18.87
CA SER A 197 -37.94 9.92 -17.62
C SER A 197 -38.64 8.57 -17.84
N ILE A 198 -39.69 8.55 -18.67
CA ILE A 198 -40.44 7.32 -18.98
C ILE A 198 -39.58 6.35 -19.79
N LEU A 199 -38.85 6.85 -20.78
CA LEU A 199 -37.94 6.04 -21.60
C LEU A 199 -36.82 5.40 -20.78
N TYR A 200 -36.16 6.18 -19.90
CA TYR A 200 -35.17 5.63 -18.97
C TYR A 200 -35.78 4.58 -18.03
N SER A 201 -36.95 4.84 -17.43
CA SER A 201 -37.61 3.86 -16.54
C SER A 201 -38.06 2.57 -17.27
N ASN A 202 -38.38 2.64 -18.56
CA ASN A 202 -38.71 1.48 -19.38
C ASN A 202 -37.46 0.70 -19.82
N ARG A 203 -36.36 1.39 -20.16
CA ARG A 203 -35.09 0.76 -20.48
C ARG A 203 -34.48 0.07 -19.25
N ALA A 204 -34.56 0.70 -18.08
CA ALA A 204 -34.25 0.08 -16.79
C ALA A 204 -35.06 -1.20 -16.52
N ALA A 205 -36.38 -1.18 -16.81
CA ALA A 205 -37.23 -2.38 -16.70
C ALA A 205 -36.72 -3.52 -17.58
N THR A 206 -36.33 -3.18 -18.81
CA THR A 206 -35.88 -4.13 -19.84
C THR A 206 -34.58 -4.80 -19.42
N TYR A 207 -33.65 -4.06 -18.81
CA TYR A 207 -32.43 -4.60 -18.23
C TYR A 207 -32.67 -5.52 -17.02
N LEU A 208 -33.69 -5.27 -16.19
CA LEU A 208 -34.00 -6.10 -15.02
C LEU A 208 -34.68 -7.43 -15.37
N GLU A 209 -35.47 -7.47 -16.44
CA GLU A 209 -36.19 -8.67 -16.92
C GLU A 209 -35.37 -9.51 -17.91
N LYS A 210 -34.30 -8.96 -18.49
CA LYS A 210 -33.46 -9.67 -19.45
C LYS A 210 -32.69 -10.82 -18.76
N PRO A 211 -32.80 -12.08 -19.23
CA PRO A 211 -31.97 -13.16 -18.73
C PRO A 211 -30.50 -12.94 -19.09
N GLU A 212 -29.60 -13.00 -18.11
CA GLU A 212 -28.16 -12.92 -18.33
C GLU A 212 -27.64 -14.18 -19.06
N PRO A 213 -26.75 -14.05 -20.08
CA PRO A 213 -26.15 -15.19 -20.75
C PRO A 213 -25.20 -15.96 -19.83
N THR A 214 -24.99 -17.25 -20.13
CA THR A 214 -24.11 -18.14 -19.36
C THR A 214 -22.62 -17.78 -19.47
N GLU A 215 -22.24 -16.97 -20.45
CA GLU A 215 -20.91 -16.38 -20.59
C GLU A 215 -20.98 -14.88 -20.22
N PHE A 216 -20.46 -14.54 -19.04
CA PHE A 216 -20.43 -13.17 -18.53
C PHE A 216 -19.38 -12.33 -19.27
N ASN A 217 -19.79 -11.20 -19.82
CA ASN A 217 -18.89 -10.14 -20.27
C ASN A 217 -19.19 -8.86 -19.49
N SER A 218 -18.14 -8.28 -18.92
CA SER A 218 -18.20 -7.45 -17.71
C SER A 218 -18.69 -6.01 -17.91
N SER A 219 -18.45 -5.42 -19.08
CA SER A 219 -18.81 -4.03 -19.35
C SER A 219 -20.33 -3.77 -19.32
N ASN A 220 -21.14 -4.84 -19.39
CA ASN A 220 -22.57 -4.80 -19.71
C ASN A 220 -23.49 -5.49 -18.67
N ASP A 221 -23.11 -5.60 -17.39
CA ASP A 221 -24.02 -6.15 -16.35
C ASP A 221 -25.33 -5.35 -16.32
N SER A 222 -26.42 -6.00 -16.73
CA SER A 222 -27.70 -5.33 -17.00
C SER A 222 -28.24 -4.62 -15.75
N ARG A 223 -27.92 -5.14 -14.56
CA ARG A 223 -28.45 -4.63 -13.29
C ARG A 223 -27.89 -3.26 -12.92
N TYR A 224 -26.65 -2.95 -13.32
CA TYR A 224 -26.07 -1.62 -13.14
C TYR A 224 -26.57 -0.64 -14.19
N LEU A 225 -26.73 -1.07 -15.45
CA LEU A 225 -27.37 -0.27 -16.50
C LEU A 225 -28.81 0.08 -16.10
N ALA A 226 -29.52 -0.86 -15.48
CA ALA A 226 -30.83 -0.64 -14.88
C ALA A 226 -30.81 0.39 -13.75
N LEU A 227 -29.83 0.34 -12.84
CA LEU A 227 -29.70 1.33 -11.78
C LEU A 227 -29.44 2.73 -12.37
N GLN A 228 -28.47 2.86 -13.26
CA GLN A 228 -28.14 4.14 -13.90
C GLN A 228 -29.37 4.76 -14.59
N ASP A 229 -30.10 3.99 -15.39
CA ASP A 229 -31.32 4.46 -16.05
C ASP A 229 -32.43 4.78 -15.04
N ALA A 230 -32.60 3.98 -13.98
CA ALA A 230 -33.59 4.25 -12.94
C ALA A 230 -33.31 5.56 -12.20
N GLU A 231 -32.03 5.86 -11.94
CA GLU A 231 -31.60 7.11 -11.31
C GLU A 231 -31.79 8.31 -12.25
N HIS A 232 -31.49 8.18 -13.55
CA HIS A 232 -31.82 9.23 -14.53
C HIS A 232 -33.34 9.48 -14.61
N ALA A 233 -34.17 8.44 -14.58
CA ALA A 233 -35.63 8.59 -14.54
C ALA A 233 -36.12 9.30 -13.26
N ARG A 234 -35.50 9.00 -12.11
CA ARG A 234 -35.77 9.67 -10.83
C ARG A 234 -35.35 11.13 -10.86
N ASP A 235 -34.17 11.45 -11.38
CA ASP A 235 -33.61 12.80 -11.30
C ASP A 235 -34.29 13.77 -12.28
N LEU A 236 -34.80 13.26 -13.41
CA LEU A 236 -35.67 14.00 -14.33
C LEU A 236 -37.09 14.21 -13.78
N ARG A 237 -37.60 13.28 -12.95
CA ARG A 237 -38.95 13.39 -12.35
C ARG A 237 -38.98 12.91 -10.88
N PRO A 238 -38.46 13.70 -9.93
CA PRO A 238 -38.32 13.27 -8.53
C PRO A 238 -39.63 12.98 -7.80
N THR A 239 -40.75 13.51 -8.29
CA THR A 239 -42.10 13.27 -7.75
C THR A 239 -42.77 12.00 -8.28
N TRP A 240 -42.13 11.22 -9.15
CA TRP A 240 -42.73 10.02 -9.74
C TRP A 240 -42.49 8.76 -8.88
N PRO A 241 -43.52 8.17 -8.23
CA PRO A 241 -43.32 7.02 -7.33
C PRO A 241 -42.64 5.83 -8.04
N LYS A 242 -43.01 5.60 -9.30
CA LYS A 242 -42.49 4.50 -10.12
C LYS A 242 -40.99 4.63 -10.42
N ALA A 243 -40.43 5.84 -10.46
CA ALA A 243 -38.99 6.02 -10.62
C ALA A 243 -38.22 5.57 -9.37
N HIS A 244 -38.64 6.01 -8.18
CA HIS A 244 -38.06 5.54 -6.91
C HIS A 244 -38.26 4.03 -6.70
N CYS A 245 -39.42 3.49 -7.08
CA CYS A 245 -39.65 2.05 -7.11
C CYS A 245 -38.67 1.33 -8.04
N ARG A 246 -38.42 1.86 -9.26
CA ARG A 246 -37.44 1.29 -10.20
C ARG A 246 -36.01 1.31 -9.64
N VAL A 247 -35.61 2.39 -8.96
CA VAL A 247 -34.32 2.47 -8.25
C VAL A 247 -34.24 1.40 -7.16
N GLY A 248 -35.34 1.20 -6.41
CA GLY A 248 -35.46 0.10 -5.45
C GLY A 248 -35.33 -1.29 -6.09
N GLN A 249 -35.96 -1.52 -7.25
CA GLN A 249 -35.86 -2.77 -8.01
C GLN A 249 -34.44 -3.03 -8.51
N ALA A 250 -33.73 -1.99 -8.95
CA ALA A 250 -32.33 -2.10 -9.33
C ALA A 250 -31.42 -2.43 -8.14
N TYR A 251 -31.57 -1.73 -7.00
CA TYR A 251 -30.84 -2.08 -5.78
C TYR A 251 -31.17 -3.50 -5.27
N MET A 252 -32.40 -3.99 -5.44
CA MET A 252 -32.77 -5.39 -5.15
C MET A 252 -32.01 -6.39 -6.03
N ALA A 253 -31.98 -6.18 -7.35
CA ALA A 253 -31.26 -7.05 -8.28
C ALA A 253 -29.74 -7.07 -8.01
N LEU A 254 -29.22 -5.98 -7.45
CA LEU A 254 -27.83 -5.80 -7.06
C LEU A 254 -27.49 -6.32 -5.64
N GLY A 255 -28.48 -6.76 -4.86
CA GLY A 255 -28.28 -7.25 -3.49
C GLY A 255 -28.12 -6.17 -2.41
N GLU A 256 -28.34 -4.89 -2.75
CA GLU A 256 -28.15 -3.76 -1.83
C GLU A 256 -29.46 -3.44 -1.08
N PHE A 257 -29.95 -4.42 -0.31
CA PHE A 257 -31.30 -4.45 0.28
C PHE A 257 -31.65 -3.23 1.14
N GLU A 258 -30.68 -2.63 1.83
CA GLU A 258 -30.92 -1.41 2.62
C GLU A 258 -31.17 -0.17 1.74
N LYS A 259 -30.41 -0.01 0.64
CA LYS A 259 -30.66 1.05 -0.34
C LYS A 259 -31.99 0.82 -1.06
N ALA A 260 -32.32 -0.44 -1.38
CA ALA A 260 -33.60 -0.82 -1.94
C ALA A 260 -34.78 -0.42 -1.04
N VAL A 261 -34.76 -0.80 0.23
CA VAL A 261 -35.79 -0.42 1.22
C VAL A 261 -35.91 1.10 1.34
N HIS A 262 -34.79 1.83 1.36
CA HIS A 262 -34.82 3.29 1.38
C HIS A 262 -35.49 3.89 0.14
N SER A 263 -35.22 3.35 -1.06
CA SER A 263 -35.86 3.77 -2.31
C SER A 263 -37.35 3.42 -2.36
N TYR A 264 -37.76 2.26 -1.86
CA TYR A 264 -39.20 1.92 -1.76
C TYR A 264 -39.93 2.78 -0.75
N ASN A 265 -39.30 3.17 0.37
CA ASN A 265 -39.90 4.11 1.32
C ASN A 265 -40.10 5.50 0.69
N LYS A 266 -39.17 5.97 -0.15
CA LYS A 266 -39.37 7.19 -0.96
C LYS A 266 -40.51 7.06 -1.96
N ALA A 267 -40.66 5.89 -2.57
CA ALA A 267 -41.77 5.61 -3.48
C ALA A 267 -43.13 5.59 -2.75
N LEU A 268 -43.21 4.97 -1.57
CA LEU A 268 -44.41 4.99 -0.72
C LEU A 268 -44.72 6.38 -0.13
N ALA A 269 -43.71 7.24 0.09
CA ALA A 269 -43.95 8.63 0.49
C ALA A 269 -44.67 9.46 -0.59
N LEU A 270 -44.58 9.03 -1.85
CA LEU A 270 -45.29 9.61 -3.00
C LEU A 270 -46.61 8.89 -3.32
N ASP A 271 -46.69 7.58 -3.06
CA ASP A 271 -47.86 6.74 -3.33
C ASP A 271 -48.11 5.73 -2.19
N PRO A 272 -48.68 6.18 -1.04
CA PRO A 272 -48.72 5.38 0.19
C PRO A 272 -49.66 4.18 0.15
N ILE A 273 -50.55 4.13 -0.85
CA ILE A 273 -51.59 3.10 -1.01
C ILE A 273 -51.13 2.00 -1.98
N ASN A 274 -49.89 2.10 -2.49
CA ASN A 274 -49.39 1.19 -3.53
C ASN A 274 -48.94 -0.16 -2.95
N ILE A 275 -49.87 -1.11 -2.96
CA ILE A 275 -49.67 -2.49 -2.49
C ILE A 275 -48.49 -3.18 -3.20
N GLU A 276 -48.23 -2.90 -4.48
CA GLU A 276 -47.10 -3.50 -5.21
C GLU A 276 -45.76 -3.00 -4.66
N ILE A 277 -45.63 -1.69 -4.44
CA ILE A 277 -44.43 -1.09 -3.84
C ILE A 277 -44.26 -1.58 -2.39
N GLN A 278 -45.35 -1.67 -1.62
CA GLN A 278 -45.33 -2.17 -0.25
C GLN A 278 -44.85 -3.63 -0.19
N ASN A 279 -45.41 -4.52 -1.01
CA ASN A 279 -44.98 -5.92 -1.10
C ASN A 279 -43.49 -6.03 -1.50
N THR A 280 -43.03 -5.18 -2.43
CA THR A 280 -41.63 -5.19 -2.89
C THR A 280 -40.68 -4.66 -1.81
N ARG A 281 -41.10 -3.66 -1.01
CA ARG A 281 -40.39 -3.20 0.20
C ARG A 281 -40.29 -4.31 1.23
N ASP A 282 -41.40 -4.99 1.51
CA ASP A 282 -41.47 -5.99 2.58
C ASP A 282 -40.62 -7.23 2.23
N PHE A 283 -40.61 -7.63 0.95
CA PHE A 283 -39.67 -8.61 0.41
C PHE A 283 -38.20 -8.13 0.48
N ALA A 284 -37.94 -6.84 0.26
CA ALA A 284 -36.60 -6.26 0.43
C ALA A 284 -36.13 -6.26 1.89
N LEU A 285 -37.03 -5.98 2.84
CA LEU A 285 -36.79 -6.12 4.28
C LEU A 285 -36.51 -7.58 4.66
N GLU A 286 -37.32 -8.53 4.18
CA GLU A 286 -37.10 -9.97 4.42
C GLU A 286 -35.71 -10.40 3.93
N ARG A 287 -35.32 -9.98 2.72
CA ARG A 287 -33.98 -10.25 2.17
C ARG A 287 -32.88 -9.56 2.99
N LYS A 288 -33.06 -8.31 3.41
CA LYS A 288 -32.15 -7.62 4.34
C LYS A 288 -31.95 -8.42 5.63
N HIS A 289 -33.02 -8.95 6.22
CA HIS A 289 -32.95 -9.77 7.43
C HIS A 289 -32.39 -11.19 7.19
N TYR A 290 -32.54 -11.75 5.98
CA TYR A 290 -31.90 -13.01 5.60
C TYR A 290 -30.38 -12.86 5.46
N TYR A 291 -29.91 -11.82 4.77
CA TYR A 291 -28.48 -11.59 4.59
C TYR A 291 -27.80 -10.99 5.83
N GLY A 292 -28.49 -10.15 6.61
CA GLY A 292 -28.05 -9.76 7.96
C GLY A 292 -27.97 -10.96 8.92
N ARG A 293 -28.73 -12.03 8.67
CA ARG A 293 -28.57 -13.30 9.39
C ARG A 293 -27.32 -14.09 8.98
N GLN A 294 -26.64 -13.80 7.87
CA GLN A 294 -25.34 -14.44 7.58
C GLN A 294 -24.23 -14.10 8.60
N GLU A 295 -24.49 -13.18 9.55
CA GLU A 295 -23.76 -13.03 10.81
C GLU A 295 -23.59 -14.36 11.61
N HIS A 296 -24.36 -15.44 11.37
CA HIS A 296 -24.09 -16.76 11.98
C HIS A 296 -22.88 -17.51 11.37
N LEU A 297 -22.49 -17.15 10.15
CA LEU A 297 -21.44 -17.83 9.37
C LEU A 297 -20.05 -17.22 9.61
N ASP A 298 -19.95 -16.00 10.14
CA ASP A 298 -18.69 -15.49 10.67
C ASP A 298 -18.58 -15.84 12.17
N ILE A 299 -17.58 -16.67 12.47
CA ILE A 299 -17.14 -17.15 13.78
C ILE A 299 -16.80 -16.00 14.76
N ARG A 300 -16.76 -14.74 14.27
CA ARG A 300 -16.47 -13.50 15.01
C ARG A 300 -17.69 -12.61 15.28
N SER A 301 -18.81 -12.75 14.56
CA SER A 301 -20.03 -12.00 14.87
C SER A 301 -20.88 -12.72 15.89
N ILE A 302 -21.47 -11.97 16.81
CA ILE A 302 -22.44 -12.48 17.78
C ILE A 302 -23.78 -12.52 17.04
N PRO A 303 -24.44 -13.69 16.90
CA PRO A 303 -25.78 -13.76 16.33
C PRO A 303 -26.76 -12.90 17.15
N ARG A 304 -27.51 -12.01 16.50
CA ARG A 304 -28.55 -11.20 17.17
C ARG A 304 -29.46 -12.08 18.00
N THR A 305 -29.66 -11.72 19.26
CA THR A 305 -30.52 -12.45 20.20
C THR A 305 -31.96 -12.52 19.69
N THR A 306 -32.73 -13.52 20.14
CA THR A 306 -34.18 -13.59 19.83
C THR A 306 -34.92 -12.33 20.29
N ARG A 307 -34.43 -11.66 21.35
CA ARG A 307 -34.99 -10.40 21.86
C ARG A 307 -34.73 -9.24 20.89
N GLU A 308 -33.53 -9.13 20.33
CA GLU A 308 -33.20 -8.15 19.29
C GLU A 308 -33.96 -8.44 17.99
N GLN A 309 -33.98 -9.70 17.54
CA GLN A 309 -34.73 -10.13 16.35
C GLN A 309 -36.24 -9.83 16.49
N LEU A 310 -36.84 -10.10 17.67
CA LEU A 310 -38.25 -9.76 17.92
C LEU A 310 -38.48 -8.27 18.12
N THR A 311 -37.51 -7.52 18.64
CA THR A 311 -37.56 -6.05 18.73
C THR A 311 -37.47 -5.41 17.34
N GLU A 312 -36.70 -5.99 16.42
CA GLU A 312 -36.63 -5.58 15.03
C GLU A 312 -37.88 -6.04 14.25
N LEU A 313 -38.42 -7.22 14.57
CA LEU A 313 -39.72 -7.69 14.08
C LEU A 313 -40.87 -6.82 14.57
N SER A 314 -40.88 -6.32 15.82
CA SER A 314 -41.91 -5.40 16.28
C SER A 314 -41.78 -4.00 15.69
N LYS A 315 -40.56 -3.52 15.43
CA LYS A 315 -40.32 -2.29 14.67
C LYS A 315 -40.85 -2.37 13.23
N THR A 316 -40.90 -3.56 12.63
CA THR A 316 -41.36 -3.80 11.25
C THR A 316 -42.82 -4.26 11.13
N THR A 317 -43.36 -4.98 12.12
CA THR A 317 -44.73 -5.56 12.10
C THR A 317 -45.70 -4.91 13.11
N GLY A 318 -45.21 -4.08 14.02
CA GLY A 318 -46.03 -3.41 15.05
C GLY A 318 -46.41 -4.26 16.27
N LEU A 319 -45.88 -5.48 16.41
CA LEU A 319 -46.15 -6.37 17.54
C LEU A 319 -45.83 -5.71 18.91
N THR A 320 -46.77 -5.76 19.85
CA THR A 320 -46.53 -5.30 21.23
C THR A 320 -45.66 -6.28 22.02
N THR A 321 -45.03 -5.84 23.11
CA THR A 321 -44.22 -6.70 23.99
C THR A 321 -44.97 -7.93 24.49
N GLU A 322 -46.25 -7.79 24.81
CA GLU A 322 -47.12 -8.89 25.23
C GLU A 322 -47.40 -9.90 24.09
N GLN A 323 -47.48 -9.42 22.85
CA GLN A 323 -47.63 -10.28 21.67
C GLN A 323 -46.30 -11.00 21.34
N GLN A 324 -45.16 -10.34 21.49
CA GLN A 324 -43.83 -10.97 21.39
C GLN A 324 -43.69 -12.11 22.40
N GLU A 325 -44.03 -11.87 23.68
CA GLU A 325 -43.98 -12.90 24.72
C GLU A 325 -44.89 -14.09 24.40
N LYS A 326 -46.11 -13.86 23.91
CA LYS A 326 -47.01 -14.93 23.46
C LYS A 326 -46.46 -15.73 22.26
N VAL A 327 -45.77 -15.08 21.32
CA VAL A 327 -45.10 -15.77 20.21
C VAL A 327 -43.90 -16.60 20.70
N ILE A 328 -43.07 -16.07 21.60
CA ILE A 328 -41.99 -16.83 22.25
C ILE A 328 -42.59 -18.05 22.95
N ASP A 329 -43.61 -17.88 23.79
CA ASP A 329 -44.21 -18.95 24.57
C ASP A 329 -44.90 -20.01 23.70
N MET A 330 -45.45 -19.61 22.54
CA MET A 330 -45.97 -20.53 21.53
C MET A 330 -44.85 -21.36 20.90
N ILE A 331 -43.74 -20.74 20.51
CA ILE A 331 -42.56 -21.44 19.97
C ILE A 331 -41.97 -22.39 21.01
N ARG A 332 -41.84 -21.96 22.28
CA ARG A 332 -41.36 -22.81 23.38
C ARG A 332 -42.19 -24.07 23.59
N LYS A 333 -43.51 -23.98 23.39
CA LYS A 333 -44.44 -25.12 23.53
C LYS A 333 -44.45 -26.06 22.33
N HIS A 334 -44.19 -25.55 21.11
CA HIS A 334 -44.26 -26.35 19.88
C HIS A 334 -42.91 -26.88 19.39
N ASP A 335 -41.80 -26.22 19.74
CA ASP A 335 -40.45 -26.62 19.35
C ASP A 335 -39.47 -26.56 20.54
N PRO A 336 -39.45 -27.60 21.39
CA PRO A 336 -38.56 -27.66 22.55
C PRO A 336 -37.07 -27.69 22.18
N GLY A 337 -36.74 -28.06 20.93
CA GLY A 337 -35.38 -28.04 20.40
C GLY A 337 -34.90 -26.61 20.21
N LYS A 338 -35.71 -25.76 19.56
CA LYS A 338 -35.43 -24.33 19.42
C LYS A 338 -35.40 -23.59 20.76
N ASP A 339 -36.31 -23.89 21.71
CA ASP A 339 -36.24 -23.31 23.07
C ASP A 339 -34.90 -23.59 23.76
N ALA A 340 -34.41 -24.82 23.65
CA ALA A 340 -33.12 -25.22 24.19
C ALA A 340 -31.96 -24.46 23.51
N VAL A 341 -32.02 -24.24 22.19
CA VAL A 341 -31.04 -23.41 21.46
C VAL A 341 -31.09 -21.94 21.90
N PHE A 342 -32.28 -21.34 21.97
CA PHE A 342 -32.44 -19.93 22.40
C PHE A 342 -31.89 -19.70 23.80
N THR A 343 -32.22 -20.59 24.74
CA THR A 343 -31.69 -20.51 26.10
C THR A 343 -30.17 -20.72 26.12
N GLY A 344 -29.65 -21.58 25.23
CA GLY A 344 -28.22 -21.73 24.99
C GLY A 344 -27.54 -20.43 24.52
N HIS A 345 -28.15 -19.69 23.60
CA HIS A 345 -27.65 -18.38 23.15
C HIS A 345 -27.66 -17.34 24.26
N GLN A 346 -28.77 -17.22 25.01
CA GLN A 346 -28.86 -16.27 26.14
C GLN A 346 -27.73 -16.48 27.17
N TYR A 347 -27.39 -17.74 27.48
CA TYR A 347 -26.24 -18.03 28.34
C TYR A 347 -24.88 -17.92 27.63
N ARG A 348 -24.77 -18.12 26.32
CA ARG A 348 -23.51 -17.94 25.57
C ARG A 348 -23.10 -16.48 25.52
N ASP A 349 -24.05 -15.58 25.26
CA ASP A 349 -23.76 -14.18 24.95
C ASP A 349 -23.98 -13.27 26.17
N GLY A 350 -24.95 -13.62 27.02
CA GLY A 350 -25.52 -12.73 28.01
C GLY A 350 -26.73 -11.96 27.46
N ASP A 351 -27.62 -11.54 28.36
CA ASP A 351 -28.84 -10.76 28.11
C ASP A 351 -29.05 -9.83 29.31
N ASP A 352 -29.95 -8.84 29.23
CA ASP A 352 -30.15 -7.79 30.26
C ASP A 352 -30.29 -8.34 31.69
N ASN A 353 -30.88 -9.54 31.81
CA ASN A 353 -31.13 -10.24 33.08
C ASN A 353 -30.38 -11.59 33.21
N VAL A 354 -29.53 -11.96 32.24
CA VAL A 354 -28.81 -13.24 32.20
C VAL A 354 -27.33 -13.00 31.99
N LYS A 355 -26.50 -13.29 33.01
CA LYS A 355 -25.04 -13.21 32.84
C LYS A 355 -24.54 -14.34 31.94
N GLN A 356 -23.58 -14.02 31.07
CA GLN A 356 -22.85 -15.00 30.26
C GLN A 356 -22.32 -16.15 31.14
N ASN A 357 -22.64 -17.37 30.73
CA ASN A 357 -22.25 -18.62 31.37
C ASN A 357 -22.18 -19.75 30.34
N TYR A 358 -20.98 -20.05 29.85
CA TYR A 358 -20.77 -21.09 28.84
C TYR A 358 -21.12 -22.50 29.32
N GLU A 359 -21.06 -22.81 30.61
CA GLU A 359 -21.45 -24.15 31.13
C GLU A 359 -22.95 -24.37 31.02
N LEU A 360 -23.75 -23.35 31.34
CA LEU A 360 -25.20 -23.38 31.14
C LEU A 360 -25.53 -23.39 29.65
N ALA A 361 -24.85 -22.58 28.84
CA ALA A 361 -24.99 -22.61 27.38
C ALA A 361 -24.76 -24.03 26.83
N ALA A 362 -23.68 -24.70 27.23
CA ALA A 362 -23.37 -26.06 26.82
C ALA A 362 -24.42 -27.09 27.26
N LYS A 363 -24.98 -26.96 28.48
CA LYS A 363 -26.08 -27.82 28.95
C LYS A 363 -27.33 -27.63 28.08
N PHE A 364 -27.68 -26.40 27.73
CA PHE A 364 -28.84 -26.10 26.90
C PHE A 364 -28.64 -26.52 25.44
N TYR A 365 -27.46 -26.31 24.85
CA TYR A 365 -27.16 -26.90 23.53
C TYR A 365 -27.14 -28.43 23.58
N SER A 366 -26.64 -29.07 24.66
CA SER A 366 -26.72 -30.53 24.82
C SER A 366 -28.17 -31.03 24.87
N LYS A 367 -29.08 -30.30 25.53
CA LYS A 367 -30.53 -30.55 25.48
C LYS A 367 -31.07 -30.42 24.04
N ALA A 368 -30.64 -29.41 23.29
CA ALA A 368 -31.02 -29.23 21.89
C ALA A 368 -30.51 -30.37 20.98
N VAL A 369 -29.28 -30.86 21.20
CA VAL A 369 -28.71 -32.03 20.50
C VAL A 369 -29.53 -33.29 20.76
N ALA A 370 -29.92 -33.53 22.03
CA ALA A 370 -30.79 -34.65 22.40
C ALA A 370 -32.19 -34.59 21.76
N LEU A 371 -32.62 -33.39 21.35
CA LEU A 371 -33.86 -33.12 20.62
C LEU A 371 -33.66 -33.06 19.09
N GLY A 372 -32.46 -33.39 18.59
CA GLY A 372 -32.15 -33.48 17.15
C GLY A 372 -31.81 -32.15 16.46
N SER A 373 -31.63 -31.04 17.18
CA SER A 373 -31.36 -29.73 16.57
C SER A 373 -29.96 -29.63 15.93
N ALA A 374 -29.90 -29.36 14.62
CA ALA A 374 -28.65 -29.05 13.91
C ALA A 374 -27.95 -27.79 14.48
N GLU A 375 -28.71 -26.74 14.80
CA GLU A 375 -28.19 -25.53 15.44
C GLU A 375 -27.59 -25.82 16.82
N GLY A 376 -28.23 -26.67 17.61
CA GLY A 376 -27.70 -27.17 18.88
C GLY A 376 -26.39 -27.94 18.71
N MET A 377 -26.31 -28.82 17.71
CA MET A 377 -25.09 -29.57 17.37
C MET A 377 -23.94 -28.64 16.95
N TYR A 378 -24.20 -27.70 16.04
CA TYR A 378 -23.23 -26.70 15.61
C TYR A 378 -22.69 -25.86 16.78
N ASN A 379 -23.57 -25.29 17.60
CA ASN A 379 -23.15 -24.44 18.71
C ASN A 379 -22.41 -25.21 19.81
N LEU A 380 -22.83 -26.44 20.13
CA LEU A 380 -22.10 -27.30 21.07
C LEU A 380 -20.72 -27.70 20.53
N ALA A 381 -20.59 -27.91 19.21
CA ALA A 381 -19.30 -28.17 18.57
C ALA A 381 -18.33 -26.99 18.74
N LEU A 382 -18.79 -25.74 18.55
CA LEU A 382 -17.98 -24.53 18.76
C LEU A 382 -17.48 -24.42 20.22
N LEU A 383 -18.33 -24.77 21.19
CA LEU A 383 -17.94 -24.78 22.61
C LEU A 383 -16.87 -25.85 22.89
N HIS A 384 -17.01 -27.06 22.34
CA HIS A 384 -15.99 -28.12 22.44
C HIS A 384 -14.69 -27.78 21.70
N GLN A 385 -14.76 -27.10 20.55
CA GLN A 385 -13.57 -26.64 19.81
C GLN A 385 -12.76 -25.62 20.60
N ARG A 386 -13.44 -24.70 21.29
CA ARG A 386 -12.82 -23.61 22.06
C ARG A 386 -12.51 -23.99 23.52
N GLY A 387 -13.19 -24.98 24.09
CA GLY A 387 -13.10 -25.33 25.52
C GLY A 387 -13.89 -24.38 26.42
N LEU A 388 -15.01 -23.84 25.92
CA LEU A 388 -15.83 -22.85 26.63
C LEU A 388 -16.99 -23.55 27.35
N GLY A 389 -16.97 -23.59 28.68
CA GLY A 389 -18.00 -24.25 29.49
C GLY A 389 -18.03 -25.79 29.40
N VAL A 390 -17.17 -26.37 28.58
CA VAL A 390 -16.92 -27.80 28.43
C VAL A 390 -15.43 -28.02 28.23
N LYS A 391 -14.96 -29.24 28.52
CA LYS A 391 -13.58 -29.62 28.17
C LYS A 391 -13.37 -29.53 26.66
N LYS A 392 -12.26 -28.92 26.25
CA LYS A 392 -11.85 -28.84 24.84
C LYS A 392 -11.72 -30.24 24.25
N ASP A 393 -12.52 -30.55 23.24
CA ASP A 393 -12.54 -31.83 22.55
C ASP A 393 -12.83 -31.64 21.06
N MET A 394 -11.77 -31.69 20.26
CA MET A 394 -11.88 -31.56 18.80
C MET A 394 -12.62 -32.72 18.14
N ARG A 395 -12.57 -33.93 18.72
CA ARG A 395 -13.24 -35.11 18.13
C ARG A 395 -14.74 -35.00 18.32
N MET A 396 -15.18 -34.64 19.53
CA MET A 396 -16.59 -34.37 19.82
C MET A 396 -17.11 -33.22 18.94
N ALA A 397 -16.34 -32.14 18.79
CA ALA A 397 -16.71 -31.02 17.92
C ALA A 397 -16.94 -31.49 16.46
N ILE A 398 -16.00 -32.24 15.87
CA ILE A 398 -16.14 -32.75 14.50
C ILE A 398 -17.33 -33.72 14.37
N GLN A 399 -17.55 -34.61 15.35
CA GLN A 399 -18.69 -35.53 15.33
C GLN A 399 -20.03 -34.80 15.35
N LEU A 400 -20.16 -33.76 16.17
CA LEU A 400 -21.35 -32.91 16.22
C LEU A 400 -21.56 -32.14 14.90
N LEU A 401 -20.49 -31.62 14.29
CA LEU A 401 -20.57 -30.97 12.98
C LEU A 401 -20.97 -31.95 11.87
N GLU A 402 -20.38 -33.15 11.82
CA GLU A 402 -20.76 -34.19 10.84
C GLU A 402 -22.20 -34.68 11.05
N GLN A 403 -22.68 -34.72 12.31
CA GLN A 403 -24.08 -35.03 12.63
C GLN A 403 -25.04 -33.92 12.17
N ALA A 404 -24.73 -32.65 12.44
CA ALA A 404 -25.52 -31.50 11.96
C ALA A 404 -25.59 -31.48 10.42
N ALA A 405 -24.44 -31.63 9.77
CA ALA A 405 -24.31 -31.68 8.32
C ALA A 405 -24.91 -32.96 7.68
N SER A 406 -25.34 -33.95 8.47
CA SER A 406 -26.05 -35.13 7.95
C SER A 406 -27.56 -34.90 7.78
N GLN A 407 -28.11 -33.82 8.35
CA GLN A 407 -29.53 -33.51 8.27
C GLN A 407 -29.93 -32.90 6.92
N SER A 408 -31.12 -33.25 6.42
CA SER A 408 -31.66 -32.63 5.22
C SER A 408 -32.02 -31.16 5.47
N PRO A 409 -31.67 -30.23 4.58
CA PRO A 409 -32.23 -28.88 4.60
C PRO A 409 -33.71 -28.96 4.25
N ILE A 410 -34.57 -28.37 5.08
CA ILE A 410 -36.00 -28.26 4.79
C ILE A 410 -36.19 -27.07 3.84
N MET A 411 -36.20 -27.32 2.54
CA MET A 411 -36.73 -26.36 1.57
C MET A 411 -38.25 -26.52 1.49
N SER A 412 -38.98 -25.47 1.86
CA SER A 412 -40.42 -25.34 1.65
C SER A 412 -40.66 -24.30 0.57
N ASP A 413 -41.38 -24.67 -0.50
CA ASP A 413 -41.70 -23.81 -1.65
C ASP A 413 -42.46 -22.51 -1.27
N LYS A 414 -43.04 -22.47 -0.06
CA LYS A 414 -43.81 -21.32 0.45
C LYS A 414 -43.06 -20.43 1.44
N PHE A 415 -42.06 -20.96 2.16
CA PHE A 415 -41.30 -20.23 3.18
C PHE A 415 -39.88 -20.83 3.30
N PRO A 416 -38.88 -20.28 2.61
CA PRO A 416 -37.52 -20.82 2.61
C PRO A 416 -36.75 -20.37 3.86
N VAL A 417 -37.09 -20.95 5.02
CA VAL A 417 -36.30 -20.82 6.25
C VAL A 417 -35.28 -21.96 6.27
N PRO A 418 -33.97 -21.71 6.10
CA PRO A 418 -32.96 -22.77 6.14
C PRO A 418 -32.94 -23.46 7.51
N ASN A 419 -32.51 -24.72 7.53
CA ASN A 419 -32.20 -25.41 8.79
C ASN A 419 -30.90 -24.81 9.36
N VAL A 420 -31.04 -23.84 10.26
CA VAL A 420 -29.92 -23.16 10.92
C VAL A 420 -29.02 -24.20 11.59
N GLY A 421 -27.72 -24.09 11.39
CA GLY A 421 -26.72 -25.05 11.85
C GLY A 421 -26.26 -26.05 10.79
N VAL A 422 -27.03 -26.33 9.73
CA VAL A 422 -26.61 -27.29 8.70
C VAL A 422 -25.55 -26.69 7.77
N ALA A 423 -25.86 -25.54 7.14
CA ALA A 423 -24.92 -24.87 6.24
C ALA A 423 -23.68 -24.33 7.00
N GLU A 424 -23.88 -23.91 8.25
CA GLU A 424 -22.84 -23.51 9.18
C GLU A 424 -21.90 -24.67 9.54
N ALA A 425 -22.45 -25.87 9.79
CA ALA A 425 -21.65 -27.06 10.08
C ALA A 425 -20.91 -27.57 8.84
N GLU A 426 -21.56 -27.61 7.67
CA GLU A 426 -20.91 -27.91 6.40
C GLU A 426 -19.78 -26.93 6.09
N HIS A 427 -20.00 -25.62 6.28
CA HIS A 427 -18.93 -24.62 6.13
C HIS A 427 -17.79 -24.88 7.13
N SER A 428 -18.10 -25.14 8.40
CA SER A 428 -17.10 -25.36 9.46
C SER A 428 -16.27 -26.64 9.27
N LEU A 429 -16.83 -27.68 8.66
CA LEU A 429 -16.10 -28.89 8.29
C LEU A 429 -15.04 -28.63 7.20
N GLY A 430 -15.27 -27.65 6.32
CA GLY A 430 -14.32 -27.24 5.28
C GLY A 430 -12.91 -26.95 5.83
N PRO A 431 -12.74 -25.95 6.73
CA PRO A 431 -11.45 -25.64 7.35
C PRO A 431 -10.82 -26.80 8.14
N HIS A 432 -11.61 -27.64 8.79
CA HIS A 432 -11.08 -28.82 9.50
C HIS A 432 -10.41 -29.79 8.54
N TYR A 433 -11.06 -30.12 7.42
CA TYR A 433 -10.49 -30.97 6.38
C TYR A 433 -9.40 -30.25 5.55
N GLU A 434 -9.45 -28.93 5.37
CA GLU A 434 -8.43 -28.15 4.66
C GLU A 434 -7.12 -28.01 5.44
N THR A 435 -7.19 -27.87 6.78
CA THR A 435 -6.02 -27.67 7.65
C THR A 435 -5.52 -28.94 8.35
N GLY A 436 -6.35 -29.99 8.44
CA GLY A 436 -6.04 -31.19 9.22
C GLY A 436 -6.16 -31.00 10.74
N VAL A 437 -6.86 -29.95 11.21
CA VAL A 437 -7.07 -29.71 12.63
C VAL A 437 -8.24 -30.57 13.12
N GLY A 438 -7.91 -31.69 13.79
CA GLY A 438 -8.85 -32.63 14.41
C GLY A 438 -9.26 -33.80 13.50
N VAL A 439 -9.22 -33.63 12.18
CA VAL A 439 -9.34 -34.70 11.16
C VAL A 439 -8.04 -34.84 10.36
N LYS A 440 -7.88 -35.91 9.59
CA LYS A 440 -6.80 -36.00 8.59
C LYS A 440 -7.06 -35.00 7.46
N MET A 441 -6.06 -34.16 7.16
CA MET A 441 -6.10 -33.20 6.06
C MET A 441 -6.50 -33.86 4.72
N ASN A 442 -7.48 -33.28 4.04
CA ASN A 442 -8.05 -33.76 2.79
C ASN A 442 -8.77 -32.62 2.05
N TYR A 443 -8.08 -31.97 1.11
CA TYR A 443 -8.63 -30.87 0.31
C TYR A 443 -9.87 -31.27 -0.51
N HIS A 444 -9.97 -32.50 -1.01
CA HIS A 444 -11.14 -32.96 -1.76
C HIS A 444 -12.39 -33.04 -0.88
N LYS A 445 -12.26 -33.53 0.36
CA LYS A 445 -13.36 -33.47 1.34
C LYS A 445 -13.71 -32.03 1.69
N ALA A 446 -12.73 -31.15 1.86
CA ALA A 446 -12.99 -29.73 2.14
C ALA A 446 -13.79 -29.07 0.99
N SER A 447 -13.43 -29.32 -0.28
CA SER A 447 -14.21 -28.79 -1.41
C SER A 447 -15.63 -29.36 -1.48
N GLN A 448 -15.84 -30.63 -1.14
CA GLN A 448 -17.20 -31.22 -1.05
C GLN A 448 -18.05 -30.54 0.04
N TRP A 449 -17.45 -30.25 1.20
CA TRP A 449 -18.13 -29.53 2.28
C TRP A 449 -18.45 -28.08 1.92
N TYR A 450 -17.50 -27.35 1.32
CA TYR A 450 -17.77 -25.99 0.85
C TYR A 450 -18.78 -25.94 -0.30
N GLN A 451 -18.81 -26.93 -1.20
CA GLN A 451 -19.86 -27.04 -2.24
C GLN A 451 -21.24 -27.20 -1.63
N ARG A 452 -21.42 -28.14 -0.70
CA ARG A 452 -22.71 -28.34 -0.03
C ARG A 452 -23.18 -27.09 0.72
N ALA A 453 -22.30 -26.48 1.51
CA ALA A 453 -22.61 -25.22 2.21
C ALA A 453 -22.97 -24.08 1.24
N SER A 454 -22.27 -23.99 0.10
CA SER A 454 -22.57 -23.03 -0.97
C SER A 454 -23.95 -23.29 -1.61
N ASP A 455 -24.29 -24.55 -1.86
CA ASP A 455 -25.57 -24.95 -2.42
C ASP A 455 -26.72 -24.64 -1.44
N HIS A 456 -26.47 -24.77 -0.13
CA HIS A 456 -27.37 -24.36 0.96
C HIS A 456 -27.30 -22.87 1.33
N GLY A 457 -26.62 -22.04 0.53
CA GLY A 457 -26.70 -20.57 0.61
C GLY A 457 -25.53 -19.85 1.29
N SER A 458 -24.55 -20.56 1.84
CA SER A 458 -23.37 -19.95 2.46
C SER A 458 -22.54 -19.17 1.42
N SER A 459 -22.43 -17.85 1.62
CA SER A 459 -21.61 -16.95 0.82
C SER A 459 -20.12 -17.23 1.06
N THR A 460 -19.71 -17.36 2.32
CA THR A 460 -18.32 -17.65 2.71
C THR A 460 -17.84 -19.01 2.17
N ALA A 461 -18.69 -20.04 2.14
CA ALA A 461 -18.34 -21.31 1.51
C ALA A 461 -18.19 -21.21 -0.01
N ALA A 462 -19.07 -20.45 -0.69
CA ALA A 462 -18.95 -20.19 -2.12
C ALA A 462 -17.63 -19.44 -2.46
N ASN A 463 -17.21 -18.50 -1.60
CA ASN A 463 -15.91 -17.83 -1.70
C ASN A 463 -14.74 -18.81 -1.53
N SER A 464 -14.73 -19.59 -0.44
CA SER A 464 -13.72 -20.61 -0.17
C SER A 464 -13.60 -21.62 -1.32
N LEU A 465 -14.72 -22.08 -1.86
CA LEU A 465 -14.75 -23.00 -3.00
C LEU A 465 -14.25 -22.32 -4.29
N GLY A 466 -14.63 -21.05 -4.52
CA GLY A 466 -14.13 -20.24 -5.64
C GLY A 466 -12.60 -20.13 -5.63
N LEU A 467 -12.00 -19.92 -4.46
CA LEU A 467 -10.55 -19.95 -4.27
C LEU A 467 -9.95 -21.35 -4.49
N MET A 468 -10.62 -22.43 -4.03
CA MET A 468 -10.16 -23.79 -4.31
C MET A 468 -10.15 -24.13 -5.81
N TYR A 469 -11.13 -23.66 -6.59
CA TYR A 469 -11.09 -23.75 -8.06
C TYR A 469 -10.07 -22.79 -8.70
N GLU A 470 -9.78 -21.62 -8.10
CA GLU A 470 -8.70 -20.73 -8.59
C GLU A 470 -7.31 -21.39 -8.43
N GLU A 471 -7.07 -22.00 -7.28
CA GLU A 471 -5.78 -22.58 -6.90
C GLU A 471 -5.60 -24.03 -7.40
N GLY A 472 -6.69 -24.76 -7.64
CA GLY A 472 -6.65 -26.20 -7.91
C GLY A 472 -6.43 -27.05 -6.65
N ARG A 473 -6.80 -26.54 -5.45
CA ARG A 473 -6.71 -27.29 -4.19
C ARG A 473 -7.91 -28.21 -4.06
N GLY A 474 -7.71 -29.53 -4.09
CA GLY A 474 -8.78 -30.53 -3.86
C GLY A 474 -9.76 -30.73 -5.01
N VAL A 475 -9.84 -29.78 -5.94
CA VAL A 475 -10.57 -29.82 -7.21
C VAL A 475 -9.62 -29.49 -8.36
N SER A 476 -9.98 -29.87 -9.59
CA SER A 476 -9.23 -29.41 -10.77
C SER A 476 -9.36 -27.88 -10.91
N LYS A 477 -8.25 -27.21 -11.23
CA LYS A 477 -8.21 -25.75 -11.41
C LYS A 477 -9.15 -25.32 -12.54
N ASP A 478 -10.08 -24.42 -12.23
CA ASP A 478 -11.10 -23.92 -13.14
C ASP A 478 -11.39 -22.44 -12.83
N LEU A 479 -10.84 -21.55 -13.66
CA LEU A 479 -10.98 -20.10 -13.49
C LEU A 479 -12.38 -19.58 -13.88
N VAL A 480 -13.16 -20.34 -14.65
CA VAL A 480 -14.54 -19.97 -15.03
C VAL A 480 -15.46 -20.29 -13.85
N LYS A 481 -15.36 -21.50 -13.31
CA LYS A 481 -16.13 -21.92 -12.13
C LYS A 481 -15.72 -21.14 -10.87
N SER A 482 -14.43 -20.79 -10.74
CA SER A 482 -13.95 -19.85 -9.72
C SER A 482 -14.65 -18.50 -9.82
N GLU A 483 -14.70 -17.87 -11.02
CA GLU A 483 -15.40 -16.60 -11.19
C GLU A 483 -16.90 -16.71 -10.90
N GLN A 484 -17.57 -17.77 -11.39
CA GLN A 484 -19.00 -18.00 -11.12
C GLN A 484 -19.30 -18.08 -9.62
N LEU A 485 -18.48 -18.81 -8.86
CA LEU A 485 -18.61 -18.94 -7.40
C LEU A 485 -18.27 -17.65 -6.66
N LEU A 486 -17.26 -16.90 -7.10
CA LEU A 486 -16.92 -15.59 -6.54
C LEU A 486 -18.00 -14.55 -6.83
N ARG A 487 -18.57 -14.51 -8.05
CA ARG A 487 -19.74 -13.67 -8.39
C ARG A 487 -20.97 -14.06 -7.57
N LEU A 488 -21.25 -15.36 -7.43
CA LEU A 488 -22.35 -15.86 -6.58
C LEU A 488 -22.19 -15.41 -5.12
N SER A 489 -20.98 -15.55 -4.57
CA SER A 489 -20.66 -15.15 -3.20
C SER A 489 -20.71 -13.63 -2.99
N ALA A 490 -20.18 -12.86 -3.94
CA ALA A 490 -20.22 -11.39 -3.93
C ALA A 490 -21.65 -10.85 -4.02
N VAL A 491 -22.51 -11.43 -4.87
CA VAL A 491 -23.95 -11.10 -4.94
C VAL A 491 -24.71 -11.52 -3.67
N ARG A 492 -24.25 -12.57 -2.98
CA ARG A 492 -24.74 -12.97 -1.65
C ARG A 492 -24.13 -12.14 -0.49
N GLY A 493 -23.33 -11.11 -0.78
CA GLY A 493 -22.90 -10.12 0.20
C GLY A 493 -21.57 -10.39 0.92
N ASP A 494 -20.78 -11.42 0.58
CA ASP A 494 -19.45 -11.59 1.21
C ASP A 494 -18.48 -10.49 0.73
N PRO A 495 -18.02 -9.57 1.61
CA PRO A 495 -17.14 -8.47 1.20
C PRO A 495 -15.76 -8.97 0.77
N ASN A 496 -15.33 -10.15 1.24
CA ASN A 496 -14.09 -10.78 0.82
C ASN A 496 -14.23 -11.36 -0.60
N ALA A 497 -15.39 -11.94 -0.93
CA ALA A 497 -15.66 -12.41 -2.27
C ALA A 497 -15.75 -11.27 -3.29
N MET A 498 -16.37 -10.13 -2.92
CA MET A 498 -16.34 -8.92 -3.74
C MET A 498 -14.90 -8.47 -4.05
N MET A 499 -14.00 -8.49 -3.06
CA MET A 499 -12.58 -8.15 -3.24
C MET A 499 -11.80 -9.21 -4.05
N ASN A 500 -12.07 -10.49 -3.84
CA ASN A 500 -11.45 -11.59 -4.59
C ASN A 500 -11.91 -11.58 -6.06
N LEU A 501 -13.18 -11.27 -6.31
CA LEU A 501 -13.72 -11.03 -7.64
C LEU A 501 -13.07 -9.80 -8.28
N ALA A 502 -13.00 -8.67 -7.59
CA ALA A 502 -12.31 -7.47 -8.09
C ALA A 502 -10.87 -7.80 -8.51
N LEU A 503 -10.14 -8.56 -7.69
CA LEU A 503 -8.79 -9.04 -8.01
C LEU A 503 -8.77 -9.98 -9.24
N LEU A 504 -9.75 -10.88 -9.38
CA LEU A 504 -9.84 -11.79 -10.53
C LEU A 504 -10.13 -11.04 -11.83
N LEU A 505 -11.03 -10.06 -11.81
CA LEU A 505 -11.34 -9.21 -12.96
C LEU A 505 -10.15 -8.30 -13.32
N PHE A 506 -9.45 -7.77 -12.32
CA PHE A 506 -8.18 -7.06 -12.52
C PHE A 506 -7.11 -7.98 -13.16
N LYS A 507 -7.00 -9.25 -12.72
CA LYS A 507 -6.14 -10.27 -13.37
C LYS A 507 -6.56 -10.56 -14.81
N LYS A 508 -7.83 -10.42 -15.16
CA LYS A 508 -8.39 -10.58 -16.53
C LYS A 508 -8.25 -9.33 -17.41
N ASN A 509 -7.72 -8.22 -16.89
CA ASN A 509 -7.71 -6.90 -17.55
C ASN A 509 -9.12 -6.37 -17.84
N ASP A 510 -9.99 -6.53 -16.87
CA ASP A 510 -11.35 -6.02 -16.86
C ASP A 510 -11.42 -4.93 -15.78
N LEU A 511 -10.85 -3.76 -16.09
CA LEU A 511 -10.45 -2.80 -15.05
C LEU A 511 -11.64 -1.99 -14.52
N GLN A 512 -12.64 -1.71 -15.35
CA GLN A 512 -13.88 -1.06 -14.91
C GLN A 512 -14.70 -1.94 -13.95
N ASP A 513 -14.91 -3.21 -14.27
CA ASP A 513 -15.72 -4.08 -13.40
C ASP A 513 -14.93 -4.49 -12.15
N ALA A 514 -13.60 -4.62 -12.25
CA ALA A 514 -12.72 -4.72 -11.10
C ALA A 514 -12.84 -3.51 -10.14
N GLU A 515 -12.89 -2.28 -10.67
CA GLU A 515 -13.08 -1.05 -9.89
C GLU A 515 -14.44 -1.07 -9.17
N ARG A 516 -15.53 -1.38 -9.89
CA ARG A 516 -16.87 -1.48 -9.31
C ARG A 516 -16.95 -2.48 -8.16
N TRP A 517 -16.39 -3.69 -8.32
CA TRP A 517 -16.40 -4.69 -7.26
C TRP A 517 -15.47 -4.32 -6.09
N CYS A 518 -14.38 -3.58 -6.34
CA CYS A 518 -13.55 -3.00 -5.29
C CYS A 518 -14.29 -1.89 -4.50
N GLN A 519 -15.02 -0.99 -5.17
CA GLN A 519 -15.88 0.00 -4.51
C GLN A 519 -16.94 -0.67 -3.64
N ARG A 520 -17.60 -1.73 -4.15
CA ARG A 520 -18.60 -2.49 -3.39
C ARG A 520 -18.05 -3.20 -2.17
N ALA A 521 -16.88 -3.83 -2.30
CA ALA A 521 -16.19 -4.41 -1.16
C ALA A 521 -15.87 -3.32 -0.11
N SER A 522 -15.42 -2.14 -0.55
CA SER A 522 -15.14 -0.98 0.31
C SER A 522 -16.39 -0.51 1.07
N ASP A 523 -17.51 -0.34 0.37
CA ASP A 523 -18.79 0.07 0.95
C ASP A 523 -19.31 -0.95 1.97
N ASN A 524 -19.12 -2.25 1.71
CA ASN A 524 -19.43 -3.35 2.62
C ASN A 524 -18.30 -3.62 3.65
N ASN A 525 -17.60 -2.56 4.06
CA ASN A 525 -16.57 -2.56 5.11
C ASN A 525 -15.33 -3.46 4.90
N ASN A 526 -15.06 -3.96 3.70
CA ASN A 526 -13.80 -4.63 3.41
C ASN A 526 -12.63 -3.65 3.52
N MET A 527 -11.77 -3.85 4.53
CA MET A 527 -10.62 -2.99 4.82
C MET A 527 -9.56 -3.00 3.71
N VAL A 528 -9.37 -4.12 3.01
CA VAL A 528 -8.44 -4.23 1.86
C VAL A 528 -8.96 -3.38 0.71
N ALA A 529 -10.24 -3.50 0.40
CA ALA A 529 -10.88 -2.74 -0.66
C ALA A 529 -10.87 -1.22 -0.39
N LYS A 530 -11.21 -0.78 0.83
CA LYS A 530 -11.07 0.63 1.27
C LYS A 530 -9.66 1.18 1.05
N THR A 531 -8.64 0.34 1.20
CA THR A 531 -7.22 0.73 1.04
C THR A 531 -6.78 0.77 -0.43
N LEU A 532 -7.32 -0.12 -1.27
CA LEU A 532 -6.89 -0.29 -2.67
C LEU A 532 -7.78 0.43 -3.69
N LEU A 533 -8.98 0.86 -3.31
CA LEU A 533 -9.98 1.49 -4.18
C LEU A 533 -9.38 2.52 -5.16
N LYS A 534 -8.57 3.46 -4.65
CA LYS A 534 -7.92 4.47 -5.48
C LYS A 534 -7.04 3.87 -6.59
N GLN A 535 -6.35 2.76 -6.33
CA GLN A 535 -5.50 2.10 -7.34
C GLN A 535 -6.32 1.46 -8.46
N TYR A 536 -7.54 1.00 -8.17
CA TYR A 536 -8.46 0.46 -9.16
C TYR A 536 -9.10 1.60 -9.98
N GLN A 537 -9.46 2.71 -9.33
CA GLN A 537 -9.91 3.95 -9.99
C GLN A 537 -8.84 4.50 -10.93
N ASP A 538 -7.62 4.69 -10.44
CA ASP A 538 -6.44 5.13 -11.22
C ASP A 538 -6.11 4.16 -12.39
N ALA A 539 -6.61 2.91 -12.39
CA ALA A 539 -6.40 1.92 -13.45
C ALA A 539 -7.52 1.95 -14.50
N ALA A 540 -8.78 1.97 -14.07
CA ALA A 540 -9.95 2.12 -14.94
C ALA A 540 -9.92 3.46 -15.71
N GLU A 541 -9.50 4.56 -15.05
CA GLU A 541 -9.35 5.87 -15.69
C GLU A 541 -8.29 5.87 -16.81
N LYS A 542 -7.21 5.09 -16.68
CA LYS A 542 -6.17 4.98 -17.71
C LYS A 542 -6.61 4.17 -18.93
N GLU A 543 -7.45 3.16 -18.72
CA GLU A 543 -8.10 2.40 -19.79
C GLU A 543 -9.11 3.27 -20.55
N GLN A 544 -9.95 4.01 -19.82
CA GLN A 544 -10.98 4.88 -20.39
C GLN A 544 -10.40 6.05 -21.20
N ASN A 545 -9.21 6.54 -20.83
CA ASN A 545 -8.51 7.63 -21.52
C ASN A 545 -7.70 7.20 -22.77
N GLY A 546 -7.85 5.96 -23.26
CA GLY A 546 -7.54 5.63 -24.66
C GLY A 546 -6.06 5.53 -25.05
N LEU A 547 -5.16 5.17 -24.14
CA LEU A 547 -3.81 4.72 -24.53
C LEU A 547 -3.90 3.34 -25.21
N ALA A 548 -3.92 3.37 -26.55
CA ALA A 548 -4.15 2.20 -27.40
C ALA A 548 -3.21 1.01 -27.10
N THR A 549 -3.80 -0.17 -27.06
CA THR A 549 -3.15 -1.44 -26.80
C THR A 549 -2.17 -1.85 -27.91
N SER A 550 -0.91 -2.08 -27.55
CA SER A 550 -0.03 -2.97 -28.32
C SER A 550 0.97 -3.68 -27.41
N THR A 551 1.11 -5.00 -27.61
CA THR A 551 2.02 -5.93 -26.90
C THR A 551 1.93 -5.97 -25.36
N LEU A 552 1.07 -6.87 -24.85
CA LEU A 552 1.17 -7.41 -23.48
C LEU A 552 2.61 -7.90 -23.21
N SER A 553 3.19 -7.46 -22.09
CA SER A 553 4.60 -7.67 -21.82
C SER A 553 4.88 -9.06 -21.21
N TYR A 554 6.14 -9.48 -21.28
CA TYR A 554 6.66 -10.65 -20.56
C TYR A 554 6.29 -10.65 -19.06
N ASN A 555 6.12 -9.46 -18.47
CA ASN A 555 5.76 -9.28 -17.06
C ASN A 555 4.32 -9.75 -16.74
N GLU A 556 3.34 -9.61 -17.63
CA GLU A 556 1.98 -10.14 -17.38
C GLU A 556 1.98 -11.67 -17.22
N ARG A 557 2.88 -12.38 -17.92
CA ARG A 557 3.01 -13.85 -17.82
C ARG A 557 3.62 -14.27 -16.48
N ILE A 558 4.64 -13.55 -15.98
CA ILE A 558 5.26 -13.85 -14.69
C ILE A 558 4.37 -13.41 -13.53
N LYS A 559 3.75 -12.22 -13.60
CA LYS A 559 2.81 -11.71 -12.59
C LYS A 559 1.61 -12.65 -12.40
N ARG A 560 1.11 -13.27 -13.47
CA ARG A 560 0.07 -14.33 -13.39
C ARG A 560 0.57 -15.65 -12.82
N LYS A 561 1.88 -15.94 -12.85
CA LYS A 561 2.49 -17.14 -12.26
C LYS A 561 2.70 -16.97 -10.75
N VAL A 562 3.29 -15.84 -10.34
CA VAL A 562 3.50 -15.51 -8.92
C VAL A 562 2.17 -15.31 -8.16
N LEU A 563 1.14 -14.74 -8.79
CA LEU A 563 -0.20 -14.59 -8.21
C LEU A 563 -1.08 -15.85 -8.28
N ALA A 564 -0.55 -16.99 -8.74
CA ALA A 564 -1.24 -18.28 -8.76
C ALA A 564 -0.83 -19.20 -7.60
N ASP A 565 0.28 -18.93 -6.91
CA ASP A 565 0.92 -19.88 -5.98
C ASP A 565 0.75 -19.53 -4.48
N GLU A 566 0.29 -18.33 -4.09
CA GLU A 566 0.02 -17.99 -2.66
C GLU A 566 -1.02 -16.85 -2.49
N PRO A 567 -2.25 -17.12 -1.99
CA PRO A 567 -3.34 -16.13 -1.96
C PRO A 567 -3.25 -15.10 -0.83
N ARG A 568 -2.31 -15.21 0.13
CA ARG A 568 -2.27 -14.33 1.32
C ARG A 568 -1.55 -13.00 1.11
N ALA A 569 -1.03 -12.74 -0.09
CA ALA A 569 -0.14 -11.62 -0.37
C ALA A 569 -0.79 -10.22 -0.25
N ALA A 570 -2.10 -10.07 -0.47
CA ALA A 570 -2.77 -8.76 -0.42
C ALA A 570 -2.66 -8.08 0.96
N LYS A 571 -2.57 -8.86 2.04
CA LYS A 571 -2.46 -8.34 3.42
C LYS A 571 -1.05 -7.83 3.77
N ALA A 572 -0.05 -8.10 2.93
CA ALA A 572 1.31 -7.61 3.14
C ALA A 572 1.48 -6.14 2.71
N TYR A 573 0.75 -5.66 1.70
CA TYR A 573 1.09 -4.40 1.03
C TYR A 573 0.81 -3.13 1.86
N SER A 574 -0.27 -3.10 2.66
CA SER A 574 -0.52 -1.99 3.59
C SER A 574 0.45 -2.02 4.77
N VAL A 575 0.66 -3.21 5.33
CA VAL A 575 1.56 -3.39 6.48
C VAL A 575 3.01 -3.09 6.07
N VAL A 576 3.46 -3.43 4.86
CA VAL A 576 4.78 -3.04 4.34
C VAL A 576 4.99 -1.52 4.33
N ASN A 577 3.97 -0.72 4.01
CA ASN A 577 4.10 0.74 3.98
C ASN A 577 4.11 1.39 5.37
N ASP A 578 3.38 0.85 6.34
CA ASP A 578 3.44 1.33 7.72
C ASP A 578 4.67 0.78 8.47
N PHE A 579 5.09 -0.46 8.16
CA PHE A 579 6.32 -1.04 8.69
C PHE A 579 7.58 -0.46 8.03
N ALA A 580 7.50 0.08 6.81
CA ALA A 580 8.59 0.88 6.24
C ALA A 580 8.86 2.16 7.06
N LYS A 581 7.83 2.79 7.62
CA LYS A 581 7.95 3.93 8.54
C LYS A 581 8.55 3.48 9.89
N VAL A 582 8.18 2.29 10.37
CA VAL A 582 8.77 1.69 11.58
C VAL A 582 10.25 1.34 11.36
N ILE A 583 10.61 0.69 10.24
CA ILE A 583 12.00 0.39 9.87
C ILE A 583 12.83 1.66 9.68
N GLN A 584 12.26 2.74 9.12
CA GLN A 584 12.91 4.07 9.08
C GLN A 584 13.13 4.69 10.47
N SER A 585 12.42 4.22 11.50
CA SER A 585 12.54 4.71 12.88
C SER A 585 13.43 3.85 13.79
N LEU A 586 13.76 2.62 13.39
CA LEU A 586 14.58 1.68 14.17
C LEU A 586 16.08 1.95 14.00
N LYS A 587 16.86 1.81 15.08
CA LYS A 587 18.31 2.09 15.05
C LYS A 587 19.09 1.00 14.27
N PRO A 588 20.03 1.40 13.37
CA PRO A 588 20.85 0.47 12.59
C PRO A 588 21.82 -0.39 13.40
N VAL A 589 22.11 -1.59 12.90
CA VAL A 589 23.13 -2.51 13.42
C VAL A 589 24.00 -3.07 12.29
N PRO A 590 25.28 -3.45 12.53
CA PRO A 590 26.23 -3.77 11.47
C PRO A 590 26.01 -5.12 10.78
N GLN A 591 26.21 -5.13 9.47
CA GLN A 591 26.38 -6.33 8.64
C GLN A 591 27.88 -6.70 8.51
N PRO A 592 28.21 -7.94 8.10
CA PRO A 592 29.60 -8.35 7.86
C PRO A 592 30.34 -7.44 6.87
N MET A 593 31.65 -7.35 7.04
CA MET A 593 32.48 -6.25 6.52
C MET A 593 32.50 -6.13 4.99
N GLY A 594 32.30 -4.91 4.48
CA GLY A 594 32.74 -4.50 3.14
C GLY A 594 31.66 -3.93 2.22
N ALA A 595 30.38 -4.28 2.42
CA ALA A 595 29.30 -3.74 1.60
C ALA A 595 28.86 -2.34 2.10
N LYS A 596 28.80 -1.34 1.21
CA LYS A 596 28.08 -0.09 1.50
C LYS A 596 26.62 -0.41 1.80
N ARG A 597 26.04 0.26 2.79
CA ARG A 597 24.65 0.09 3.20
C ARG A 597 23.72 0.52 2.06
N ARG A 598 22.97 -0.42 1.49
CA ARG A 598 22.05 -0.18 0.37
C ARG A 598 20.62 -0.15 0.89
N GLU A 599 19.93 0.96 0.67
CA GLU A 599 18.52 1.09 1.05
C GLU A 599 17.62 0.55 -0.07
N PHE A 600 16.93 -0.55 0.21
CA PHE A 600 15.95 -1.14 -0.67
C PHE A 600 14.59 -0.46 -0.44
N SER A 601 14.39 0.70 -1.06
CA SER A 601 13.08 1.37 -1.02
C SER A 601 12.04 0.55 -1.78
N TYR A 602 11.01 0.08 -1.09
CA TYR A 602 9.92 -0.71 -1.67
C TYR A 602 9.22 0.05 -2.81
N ALA A 603 9.03 1.37 -2.66
CA ALA A 603 8.45 2.22 -3.68
C ALA A 603 9.34 2.32 -4.94
N MET A 604 10.68 2.37 -4.76
CA MET A 604 11.63 2.37 -5.87
C MET A 604 11.67 1.00 -6.56
N LEU A 605 11.78 -0.09 -5.81
CA LEU A 605 11.77 -1.44 -6.37
C LEU A 605 10.47 -1.73 -7.13
N ASN A 606 9.31 -1.30 -6.60
CA ASN A 606 8.04 -1.38 -7.30
C ASN A 606 8.03 -0.50 -8.57
N GLN A 607 8.54 0.74 -8.52
CA GLN A 607 8.62 1.62 -9.70
C GLN A 607 9.50 1.02 -10.81
N TYR A 608 10.65 0.43 -10.48
CA TYR A 608 11.53 -0.18 -11.49
C TYR A 608 11.03 -1.55 -11.96
N SER A 609 10.39 -2.33 -11.07
CA SER A 609 9.63 -3.54 -11.42
C SER A 609 8.56 -3.25 -12.48
N LEU A 610 7.79 -2.16 -12.30
CA LEU A 610 6.80 -1.67 -13.27
C LEU A 610 7.42 -1.17 -14.58
N LYS A 611 8.68 -0.72 -14.57
CA LYS A 611 9.48 -0.41 -15.77
C LYS A 611 10.09 -1.64 -16.45
N GLY A 612 9.78 -2.86 -15.97
CA GLY A 612 10.27 -4.12 -16.54
C GLY A 612 11.62 -4.60 -16.02
N SER A 613 12.12 -4.04 -14.91
CA SER A 613 13.34 -4.55 -14.26
C SER A 613 13.08 -5.90 -13.59
N VAL A 614 13.66 -6.95 -14.15
CA VAL A 614 13.59 -8.33 -13.65
C VAL A 614 14.27 -8.44 -12.29
N PHE A 615 15.39 -7.72 -12.09
CA PHE A 615 16.10 -7.76 -10.82
C PHE A 615 15.37 -6.97 -9.72
N ALA A 616 14.67 -5.87 -10.06
CA ALA A 616 13.80 -5.20 -9.11
C ALA A 616 12.61 -6.06 -8.68
N GLN A 617 12.03 -6.86 -9.60
CA GLN A 617 10.98 -7.84 -9.27
C GLN A 617 11.48 -8.87 -8.24
N ARG A 618 12.64 -9.49 -8.49
CA ARG A 618 13.27 -10.46 -7.56
C ARG A 618 13.56 -9.86 -6.19
N LEU A 619 14.08 -8.62 -6.14
CA LEU A 619 14.31 -7.90 -4.88
C LEU A 619 13.01 -7.56 -4.13
N LEU A 620 11.97 -7.12 -4.85
CA LEU A 620 10.66 -6.78 -4.27
C LEU A 620 9.98 -8.02 -3.66
N GLU A 621 10.12 -9.17 -4.33
CA GLU A 621 9.62 -10.46 -3.84
C GLU A 621 10.35 -10.90 -2.57
N ALA A 622 11.68 -10.97 -2.60
CA ALA A 622 12.51 -11.30 -1.44
C ALA A 622 12.24 -10.35 -0.25
N GLN A 623 12.09 -9.04 -0.52
CA GLN A 623 11.80 -8.04 0.50
C GLN A 623 10.41 -8.23 1.11
N THR A 624 9.43 -8.67 0.31
CA THR A 624 8.07 -8.94 0.80
C THR A 624 8.09 -10.11 1.81
N TYR A 625 8.79 -11.20 1.52
CA TYR A 625 9.00 -12.30 2.47
C TYR A 625 9.78 -11.86 3.72
N PHE A 626 10.83 -11.04 3.57
CA PHE A 626 11.59 -10.52 4.71
C PHE A 626 10.72 -9.68 5.66
N VAL A 627 9.91 -8.76 5.13
CA VAL A 627 9.02 -7.93 5.95
C VAL A 627 7.95 -8.77 6.66
N ARG A 628 7.40 -9.81 6.00
CA ARG A 628 6.49 -10.76 6.66
C ARG A 628 7.15 -11.50 7.82
N ALA A 629 8.40 -11.97 7.64
CA ALA A 629 9.16 -12.59 8.73
C ALA A 629 9.30 -11.62 9.93
N MET A 630 9.66 -10.36 9.69
CA MET A 630 9.77 -9.34 10.75
C MET A 630 8.43 -9.08 11.47
N LEU A 631 7.34 -9.05 10.72
CA LEU A 631 5.97 -8.88 11.25
C LEU A 631 5.46 -10.07 12.06
N ILE A 632 6.03 -11.26 11.86
CA ILE A 632 5.73 -12.44 12.67
C ILE A 632 6.56 -12.40 13.95
N LEU A 633 7.85 -12.05 13.86
CA LEU A 633 8.74 -11.95 15.01
C LEU A 633 8.24 -10.89 16.01
N ALA A 634 7.81 -9.72 15.52
CA ALA A 634 7.33 -8.58 16.31
C ALA A 634 5.87 -8.69 16.84
N LYS A 635 5.30 -9.90 16.94
CA LYS A 635 3.95 -10.12 17.51
C LYS A 635 4.00 -10.89 18.81
N ASP A 636 3.49 -10.26 19.86
CA ASP A 636 3.38 -10.86 21.20
C ASP A 636 2.14 -11.75 21.36
N ASP A 637 1.12 -11.57 20.50
CA ASP A 637 -0.19 -12.25 20.63
C ASP A 637 -0.19 -13.71 20.14
N ILE A 638 0.89 -14.19 19.52
CA ILE A 638 1.01 -15.51 18.92
C ILE A 638 1.85 -16.40 19.82
N ALA A 639 1.37 -17.60 20.15
CA ALA A 639 2.15 -18.57 20.92
C ALA A 639 3.51 -18.84 20.23
N ASP A 640 4.61 -18.69 20.99
CA ASP A 640 6.00 -18.75 20.49
C ASP A 640 6.25 -19.91 19.52
N ASN A 641 5.68 -21.07 19.80
CA ASN A 641 5.81 -22.26 18.97
C ASN A 641 5.30 -22.09 17.54
N GLU A 642 4.18 -21.39 17.34
CA GLU A 642 3.63 -21.09 16.00
C GLU A 642 4.34 -19.89 15.38
N ARG A 643 4.63 -18.86 16.19
CA ARG A 643 5.38 -17.65 15.79
C ARG A 643 6.71 -18.02 15.12
N ASP A 644 7.54 -18.79 15.81
CA ASP A 644 8.84 -19.25 15.32
C ASP A 644 8.75 -20.05 14.00
N VAL A 645 7.71 -20.87 13.84
CA VAL A 645 7.54 -21.74 12.66
C VAL A 645 7.17 -20.92 11.44
N HIS A 646 6.26 -19.95 11.60
CA HIS A 646 5.93 -19.02 10.52
C HIS A 646 7.11 -18.08 10.20
N PHE A 647 7.85 -17.63 11.22
CA PHE A 647 9.06 -16.82 11.06
C PHE A 647 10.13 -17.55 10.22
N VAL A 648 10.46 -18.80 10.56
CA VAL A 648 11.43 -19.63 9.83
C VAL A 648 11.02 -19.81 8.37
N LYS A 649 9.73 -20.07 8.09
CA LYS A 649 9.24 -20.22 6.72
C LYS A 649 9.46 -18.96 5.88
N GLU A 650 8.94 -17.82 6.32
CA GLU A 650 9.05 -16.54 5.58
C GLU A 650 10.51 -16.09 5.43
N LEU A 651 11.33 -16.22 6.48
CA LEU A 651 12.75 -15.86 6.39
C LEU A 651 13.50 -16.77 5.41
N SER A 652 13.25 -18.09 5.44
CA SER A 652 13.89 -19.03 4.51
C SER A 652 13.52 -18.75 3.05
N ALA A 653 12.27 -18.38 2.76
CA ALA A 653 11.83 -17.98 1.43
C ALA A 653 12.57 -16.71 0.95
N SER A 654 12.72 -15.70 1.81
CA SER A 654 13.49 -14.49 1.49
C SER A 654 14.96 -14.78 1.17
N ILE A 655 15.63 -15.63 1.98
CA ILE A 655 17.03 -16.04 1.75
C ILE A 655 17.19 -16.73 0.39
N ARG A 656 16.31 -17.69 0.09
CA ARG A 656 16.35 -18.50 -1.14
C ARG A 656 16.06 -17.69 -2.41
N ILE A 657 15.35 -16.56 -2.31
CA ILE A 657 15.09 -15.66 -3.45
C ILE A 657 16.25 -14.68 -3.64
N GLU A 658 16.53 -13.79 -2.68
CA GLU A 658 17.62 -12.82 -2.80
C GLU A 658 18.02 -12.26 -1.42
N HIS A 659 18.94 -12.97 -0.75
CA HIS A 659 19.33 -12.69 0.64
C HIS A 659 19.80 -11.26 0.94
N ILE A 660 20.27 -10.49 -0.05
CA ILE A 660 20.82 -9.12 0.18
C ILE A 660 19.79 -8.10 0.69
N VAL A 661 18.49 -8.40 0.64
CA VAL A 661 17.43 -7.54 1.21
C VAL A 661 17.30 -7.68 2.73
N ILE A 662 17.87 -8.74 3.32
CA ILE A 662 17.72 -9.09 4.73
C ILE A 662 18.60 -8.18 5.59
N GLN A 663 17.97 -7.24 6.32
CA GLN A 663 18.65 -6.25 7.16
C GLN A 663 18.07 -6.27 8.58
N LEU A 664 18.70 -7.04 9.47
CA LEU A 664 18.25 -7.23 10.86
C LEU A 664 18.92 -6.23 11.83
N PRO A 665 18.14 -5.48 12.65
CA PRO A 665 18.62 -4.85 13.87
C PRO A 665 19.17 -5.90 14.88
N GLU A 666 20.12 -5.54 15.74
CA GLU A 666 20.81 -6.49 16.66
C GLU A 666 19.86 -7.19 17.61
N ASP A 667 18.88 -6.43 18.11
CA ASP A 667 17.88 -6.92 19.05
C ASP A 667 17.02 -8.00 18.39
N LEU A 668 16.55 -7.75 17.16
CA LEU A 668 15.84 -8.72 16.33
C LEU A 668 16.75 -9.82 15.77
N HIS A 669 18.06 -9.59 15.62
CA HIS A 669 19.03 -10.61 15.17
C HIS A 669 19.28 -11.65 16.27
N LYS A 670 19.30 -11.24 17.54
CA LYS A 670 19.33 -12.14 18.70
C LYS A 670 18.04 -12.94 18.79
N GLU A 671 16.88 -12.29 18.66
CA GLU A 671 15.59 -13.00 18.70
C GLU A 671 15.40 -13.97 17.53
N ALA A 672 15.77 -13.56 16.31
CA ALA A 672 15.73 -14.40 15.11
C ALA A 672 16.54 -15.70 15.28
N LYS A 673 17.73 -15.63 15.90
CA LYS A 673 18.53 -16.81 16.22
C LYS A 673 17.82 -17.72 17.22
N LEU A 674 17.31 -17.16 18.32
CA LEU A 674 16.58 -17.93 19.32
C LEU A 674 15.34 -18.62 18.74
N ALA A 675 14.60 -17.96 17.85
CA ALA A 675 13.46 -18.55 17.13
C ALA A 675 13.88 -19.73 16.24
N VAL A 676 14.97 -19.59 15.47
CA VAL A 676 15.54 -20.66 14.65
C VAL A 676 16.03 -21.83 15.51
N ASP A 677 16.77 -21.55 16.59
CA ASP A 677 17.28 -22.58 17.50
C ASP A 677 16.14 -23.36 18.17
N ARG A 678 15.07 -22.67 18.61
CA ARG A 678 13.86 -23.33 19.14
C ARG A 678 13.18 -24.22 18.10
N VAL A 679 13.20 -23.88 16.82
CA VAL A 679 12.67 -24.76 15.75
C VAL A 679 13.58 -25.96 15.52
N LEU A 680 14.91 -25.77 15.46
CA LEU A 680 15.88 -26.86 15.29
C LEU A 680 15.80 -27.88 16.43
N ILE A 681 15.70 -27.41 17.68
CA ILE A 681 15.52 -28.26 18.87
C ILE A 681 14.21 -29.05 18.77
N ARG A 682 13.09 -28.39 18.44
CA ARG A 682 11.78 -29.06 18.29
C ARG A 682 11.73 -30.07 17.16
N CYS A 683 12.45 -29.84 16.07
CA CYS A 683 12.59 -30.81 14.98
C CYS A 683 13.36 -32.07 15.41
N ASN A 684 14.14 -31.98 16.50
CA ASN A 684 14.89 -33.07 17.12
C ASN A 684 15.63 -33.95 16.09
N SER A 685 16.36 -33.29 15.20
CA SER A 685 17.15 -33.90 14.12
C SER A 685 16.37 -34.77 13.11
N LYS A 686 15.04 -34.79 13.10
CA LYS A 686 14.25 -35.42 12.02
C LYS A 686 14.43 -34.69 10.70
N GLN A 687 14.36 -35.40 9.57
CA GLN A 687 14.30 -34.78 8.24
C GLN A 687 12.89 -34.26 7.98
N SER A 688 12.76 -32.97 7.65
CA SER A 688 11.50 -32.32 7.28
C SER A 688 11.77 -30.98 6.61
N GLU A 689 10.83 -30.49 5.81
CA GLU A 689 10.89 -29.17 5.19
C GLU A 689 11.16 -28.04 6.21
N LEU A 690 10.54 -28.13 7.40
CA LEU A 690 10.73 -27.16 8.48
C LEU A 690 12.15 -27.21 9.08
N ASP A 691 12.71 -28.39 9.28
CA ASP A 691 14.09 -28.57 9.75
C ASP A 691 15.10 -28.12 8.68
N GLU A 692 14.81 -28.31 7.39
CA GLU A 692 15.63 -27.80 6.29
C GLU A 692 15.60 -26.26 6.26
N ASN A 693 14.41 -25.65 6.30
CA ASN A 693 14.23 -24.20 6.31
C ASN A 693 14.91 -23.55 7.53
N ALA A 694 14.80 -24.17 8.71
CA ALA A 694 15.50 -23.72 9.91
C ALA A 694 17.03 -23.76 9.75
N ARG A 695 17.58 -24.79 9.08
CA ARG A 695 19.03 -24.88 8.80
C ARG A 695 19.50 -23.82 7.80
N VAL A 696 18.70 -23.49 6.80
CA VAL A 696 18.99 -22.40 5.85
C VAL A 696 19.04 -21.06 6.59
N CYS A 697 18.05 -20.77 7.44
CA CYS A 697 18.06 -19.59 8.30
C CYS A 697 19.26 -19.57 9.25
N TYR A 698 19.58 -20.69 9.90
CA TYR A 698 20.71 -20.79 10.82
C TYR A 698 22.04 -20.47 10.11
N GLY A 699 22.30 -21.10 8.97
CA GLY A 699 23.52 -20.86 8.19
C GLY A 699 23.69 -19.38 7.86
N TYR A 700 22.62 -18.72 7.42
CA TYR A 700 22.65 -17.29 7.08
C TYR A 700 22.83 -16.37 8.32
N LEU A 701 22.13 -16.64 9.42
CA LEU A 701 22.23 -15.82 10.63
C LEU A 701 23.58 -15.95 11.36
N HIS A 702 24.34 -17.02 11.09
CA HIS A 702 25.60 -17.35 11.76
C HIS A 702 26.87 -17.03 10.93
N MET A 703 26.73 -16.40 9.76
CA MET A 703 27.83 -16.01 8.85
C MET A 703 28.99 -15.24 9.50
N ASN A 704 28.81 -14.59 10.66
CA ASN A 704 29.90 -13.97 11.42
C ASN A 704 30.87 -14.99 12.07
N SER A 705 30.55 -16.27 12.06
CA SER A 705 31.36 -17.38 12.56
C SER A 705 31.62 -18.39 11.43
N LEU A 706 32.51 -18.01 10.52
CA LEU A 706 32.71 -18.67 9.22
C LEU A 706 32.99 -20.18 9.36
N GLU A 707 33.96 -20.56 10.20
CA GLU A 707 34.40 -21.97 10.33
C GLU A 707 33.34 -22.85 11.02
N SER A 708 32.70 -22.37 12.08
CA SER A 708 31.60 -23.06 12.76
C SER A 708 30.39 -23.25 11.83
N THR A 709 30.12 -22.26 10.97
CA THR A 709 29.03 -22.31 9.99
C THR A 709 29.35 -23.31 8.87
N ILE A 710 30.60 -23.37 8.38
CA ILE A 710 31.05 -24.40 7.42
C ILE A 710 30.91 -25.81 8.00
N ALA A 711 31.27 -26.01 9.27
CA ALA A 711 31.09 -27.29 9.96
C ALA A 711 29.60 -27.68 10.06
N PHE A 712 28.74 -26.74 10.47
CA PHE A 712 27.29 -26.93 10.53
C PHE A 712 26.70 -27.27 9.14
N LEU A 713 27.06 -26.53 8.10
CA LEU A 713 26.59 -26.75 6.74
C LEU A 713 27.05 -28.10 6.18
N THR A 714 28.25 -28.56 6.54
CA THR A 714 28.75 -29.89 6.16
C THR A 714 27.86 -31.01 6.72
N VAL A 715 27.40 -30.90 7.97
CA VAL A 715 26.40 -31.81 8.55
C VAL A 715 25.04 -31.67 7.87
N CYS A 716 24.64 -30.44 7.49
CA CYS A 716 23.39 -30.21 6.77
C CYS A 716 23.38 -30.83 5.36
N ILE A 717 24.50 -30.79 4.63
CA ILE A 717 24.66 -31.42 3.31
C ILE A 717 24.55 -32.95 3.42
N GLN A 718 25.20 -33.56 4.41
CA GLN A 718 25.07 -35.00 4.67
C GLN A 718 23.62 -35.39 5.00
N LYS A 719 22.89 -34.53 5.73
CA LYS A 719 21.49 -34.74 6.10
C LYS A 719 20.51 -34.46 4.94
N TYR A 720 20.82 -33.52 4.05
CA TYR A 720 19.97 -33.10 2.93
C TYR A 720 20.77 -33.08 1.62
N PRO A 721 21.22 -34.23 1.10
CA PRO A 721 22.09 -34.30 -0.08
C PRO A 721 21.43 -33.82 -1.39
N LYS A 722 20.11 -33.58 -1.37
CA LYS A 722 19.35 -32.99 -2.49
C LYS A 722 19.15 -31.48 -2.36
N SER A 723 19.48 -30.86 -1.23
CA SER A 723 19.29 -29.41 -1.03
C SER A 723 20.57 -28.66 -1.43
N HIS A 724 20.52 -28.10 -2.63
CA HIS A 724 21.62 -27.38 -3.27
C HIS A 724 22.04 -26.12 -2.49
N PHE A 725 21.11 -25.48 -1.77
CA PHE A 725 21.36 -24.25 -0.99
C PHE A 725 22.42 -24.39 0.11
N PHE A 726 22.62 -25.59 0.70
CA PHE A 726 23.68 -25.77 1.70
C PHE A 726 25.08 -25.83 1.06
N LEU A 727 25.17 -26.34 -0.18
CA LEU A 727 26.40 -26.33 -0.97
C LEU A 727 26.71 -24.91 -1.45
N GLU A 728 25.71 -24.19 -1.97
CA GLU A 728 25.82 -22.77 -2.34
C GLU A 728 26.37 -21.93 -1.19
N LEU A 729 25.72 -21.96 -0.02
CA LEU A 729 26.11 -21.14 1.12
C LEU A 729 27.50 -21.50 1.65
N ARG A 730 27.88 -22.78 1.62
CA ARG A 730 29.23 -23.24 2.00
C ARG A 730 30.28 -22.83 0.95
N GLY A 731 29.93 -22.88 -0.34
CA GLY A 731 30.76 -22.40 -1.45
C GLY A 731 31.08 -20.92 -1.35
N SER A 732 30.08 -20.07 -1.07
CA SER A 732 30.28 -18.64 -0.82
C SER A 732 31.14 -18.38 0.43
N LEU A 733 30.98 -19.17 1.50
CA LEU A 733 31.84 -19.09 2.68
C LEU A 733 33.30 -19.49 2.38
N TYR A 734 33.53 -20.45 1.49
CA TYR A 734 34.87 -20.79 1.01
C TYR A 734 35.49 -19.67 0.15
N ASP A 735 34.71 -18.96 -0.66
CA ASP A 735 35.15 -17.76 -1.40
C ASP A 735 35.69 -16.68 -0.45
N PHE A 736 34.90 -16.33 0.58
CA PHE A 736 35.29 -15.36 1.60
C PHE A 736 36.55 -15.75 2.39
N LEU A 737 36.84 -17.04 2.52
CA LEU A 737 38.06 -17.57 3.15
C LEU A 737 39.23 -17.76 2.18
N GLY A 738 39.07 -17.44 0.89
CA GLY A 738 40.08 -17.66 -0.14
C GLY A 738 40.34 -19.14 -0.47
N LYS A 739 39.43 -20.04 -0.08
CA LYS A 739 39.53 -21.50 -0.29
C LYS A 739 38.87 -21.88 -1.63
N PHE A 740 39.30 -21.22 -2.70
CA PHE A 740 38.60 -21.22 -4.00
C PHE A 740 38.38 -22.61 -4.61
N ASP A 741 39.32 -23.56 -4.45
CA ASP A 741 39.14 -24.93 -4.97
C ASP A 741 37.97 -25.67 -4.29
N GLN A 742 37.78 -25.45 -2.99
CA GLN A 742 36.68 -26.02 -2.21
C GLN A 742 35.36 -25.32 -2.56
N GLY A 743 35.40 -23.99 -2.74
CA GLY A 743 34.27 -23.22 -3.24
C GLY A 743 33.82 -23.67 -4.63
N LEU A 744 34.75 -23.88 -5.55
CA LEU A 744 34.48 -24.37 -6.91
C LEU A 744 33.94 -25.79 -6.91
N ALA A 745 34.41 -26.68 -6.03
CA ALA A 745 33.84 -28.02 -5.91
C ALA A 745 32.35 -27.98 -5.54
N ASP A 746 32.00 -27.18 -4.51
CA ASP A 746 30.61 -27.00 -4.09
C ASP A 746 29.76 -26.29 -5.15
N VAL A 747 30.25 -25.20 -5.75
CA VAL A 747 29.53 -24.46 -6.79
C VAL A 747 29.33 -25.30 -8.06
N ASN A 748 30.33 -26.06 -8.51
CA ASN A 748 30.18 -26.95 -9.67
C ASN A 748 29.18 -28.10 -9.38
N ALA A 749 29.20 -28.69 -8.17
CA ALA A 749 28.20 -29.67 -7.77
C ALA A 749 26.78 -29.07 -7.71
N THR A 750 26.65 -27.84 -7.23
CA THR A 750 25.39 -27.09 -7.17
C THR A 750 24.86 -26.80 -8.59
N LEU A 751 25.73 -26.40 -9.53
CA LEU A 751 25.41 -26.18 -10.94
C LEU A 751 25.03 -27.46 -11.71
N GLN A 752 25.36 -28.67 -11.23
CA GLN A 752 24.81 -29.91 -11.80
C GLN A 752 23.32 -30.07 -11.47
N LEU A 753 22.85 -29.49 -10.36
CA LEU A 753 21.46 -29.50 -9.93
C LEU A 753 20.67 -28.30 -10.48
N VAL A 754 21.32 -27.13 -10.56
CA VAL A 754 20.71 -25.86 -11.01
C VAL A 754 21.62 -25.16 -12.05
N PRO A 755 21.66 -25.64 -13.31
CA PRO A 755 22.71 -25.29 -14.29
C PRO A 755 22.68 -23.86 -14.85
N ASN A 756 21.62 -23.10 -14.54
CA ASN A 756 21.33 -21.78 -15.08
C ASN A 756 21.15 -20.72 -13.99
N ASP A 757 21.54 -21.00 -12.73
CA ASP A 757 21.47 -19.96 -11.69
C ASP A 757 22.52 -18.86 -11.93
N VAL A 758 22.03 -17.62 -11.96
CA VAL A 758 22.80 -16.44 -12.35
C VAL A 758 23.87 -16.08 -11.31
N MET A 759 23.62 -16.31 -10.01
CA MET A 759 24.61 -16.03 -8.97
C MET A 759 25.67 -17.12 -8.92
N LEU A 760 25.31 -18.40 -8.99
CA LEU A 760 26.27 -19.50 -9.05
C LEU A 760 27.18 -19.43 -10.29
N LEU A 761 26.65 -19.03 -11.45
CA LEU A 761 27.44 -18.82 -12.66
C LEU A 761 28.44 -17.65 -12.50
N TYR A 762 28.04 -16.57 -11.83
CA TYR A 762 28.93 -15.45 -11.51
C TYR A 762 30.01 -15.86 -10.49
N ASP A 763 29.63 -16.52 -9.40
CA ASP A 763 30.54 -16.90 -8.32
C ASP A 763 31.56 -17.94 -8.82
N ARG A 764 31.15 -18.90 -9.66
CA ARG A 764 32.07 -19.78 -10.39
C ARG A 764 33.08 -18.99 -11.21
N ALA A 765 32.64 -18.01 -12.01
CA ALA A 765 33.53 -17.21 -12.85
C ALA A 765 34.49 -16.34 -12.01
N ALA A 766 34.03 -15.81 -10.89
CA ALA A 766 34.83 -15.04 -9.94
C ALA A 766 35.89 -15.89 -9.26
N MET A 767 35.55 -17.09 -8.77
CA MET A 767 36.50 -18.04 -8.18
C MET A 767 37.53 -18.51 -9.20
N LEU A 768 37.12 -18.89 -10.42
CA LEU A 768 38.04 -19.30 -11.50
C LEU A 768 39.08 -18.23 -11.83
N ARG A 769 38.70 -16.95 -11.78
CA ARG A 769 39.61 -15.81 -11.97
C ARG A 769 40.66 -15.67 -10.86
N LEU A 770 40.37 -16.18 -9.65
CA LEU A 770 41.23 -16.06 -8.47
C LEU A 770 42.10 -17.31 -8.23
N VAL A 771 41.78 -18.45 -8.86
CA VAL A 771 42.62 -19.66 -8.84
C VAL A 771 43.82 -19.50 -9.77
N LYS A 772 45.03 -19.63 -9.20
CA LYS A 772 46.33 -19.38 -9.87
C LYS A 772 46.67 -20.29 -11.07
N HIS A 773 45.86 -21.30 -11.35
CA HIS A 773 46.14 -22.35 -12.34
C HIS A 773 45.08 -22.52 -13.43
N VAL A 774 44.04 -21.67 -13.46
CA VAL A 774 42.95 -21.75 -14.45
C VAL A 774 43.33 -20.99 -15.73
N ALA A 775 43.00 -21.58 -16.89
CA ALA A 775 43.23 -20.94 -18.17
C ALA A 775 42.30 -19.73 -18.37
N LEU A 776 42.85 -18.60 -18.83
CA LEU A 776 42.13 -17.36 -19.14
C LEU A 776 40.85 -17.59 -19.96
N ASN A 777 40.92 -18.50 -20.94
CA ASN A 777 39.78 -18.88 -21.80
C ASN A 777 38.62 -19.52 -21.03
N GLU A 778 38.90 -20.32 -19.98
CA GLU A 778 37.86 -20.94 -19.16
C GLU A 778 37.16 -19.91 -18.28
N THR A 779 37.92 -19.00 -17.66
CA THR A 779 37.37 -17.88 -16.89
C THR A 779 36.50 -16.96 -17.75
N ILE A 780 36.94 -16.63 -18.97
CA ILE A 780 36.13 -15.85 -19.92
C ILE A 780 34.89 -16.63 -20.37
N ALA A 781 34.99 -17.94 -20.63
CA ALA A 781 33.84 -18.76 -20.97
C ALA A 781 32.82 -18.84 -19.81
N ALA A 782 33.28 -18.86 -18.56
CA ALA A 782 32.42 -18.79 -17.38
C ALA A 782 31.65 -17.46 -17.31
N TYR A 783 32.32 -16.32 -17.53
CA TYR A 783 31.65 -15.02 -17.57
C TYR A 783 30.71 -14.87 -18.78
N LYS A 784 31.05 -15.41 -19.96
CA LYS A 784 30.14 -15.46 -21.11
C LYS A 784 28.86 -16.22 -20.78
N ARG A 785 28.98 -17.41 -20.16
CA ARG A 785 27.82 -18.18 -19.69
C ARG A 785 27.02 -17.44 -18.62
N PHE A 786 27.66 -16.65 -17.74
CA PHE A 786 26.92 -15.75 -16.84
C PHE A 786 26.08 -14.73 -17.64
N PHE A 787 26.67 -14.05 -18.64
CA PHE A 787 25.95 -13.04 -19.44
C PHE A 787 24.78 -13.63 -20.26
N GLU A 788 24.88 -14.88 -20.71
CA GLU A 788 23.80 -15.59 -21.44
C GLU A 788 22.51 -15.73 -20.62
N TYR A 789 22.62 -15.88 -19.29
CA TYR A 789 21.47 -16.10 -18.39
C TYR A 789 21.16 -14.91 -17.48
N SER A 790 22.08 -13.95 -17.31
CA SER A 790 21.88 -12.79 -16.43
C SER A 790 20.90 -11.77 -17.02
N PRO A 791 19.89 -11.31 -16.25
CA PRO A 791 19.13 -10.11 -16.62
C PRO A 791 20.04 -8.89 -16.79
N ILE A 792 19.76 -8.02 -17.77
CA ILE A 792 20.63 -6.87 -18.11
C ILE A 792 20.80 -5.85 -16.97
N ASP A 793 19.84 -5.83 -16.05
CA ASP A 793 19.73 -5.00 -14.86
C ASP A 793 20.25 -5.69 -13.58
N HIS A 794 20.75 -6.92 -13.68
CA HIS A 794 21.26 -7.69 -12.54
C HIS A 794 22.52 -7.05 -11.94
N ARG A 795 22.59 -7.01 -10.60
CA ARG A 795 23.62 -6.26 -9.84
C ARG A 795 25.07 -6.60 -10.15
N LYS A 796 25.33 -7.81 -10.68
CA LYS A 796 26.67 -8.30 -11.02
C LYS A 796 27.09 -8.06 -12.48
N VAL A 797 26.20 -7.59 -13.35
CA VAL A 797 26.51 -7.43 -14.79
C VAL A 797 27.63 -6.42 -15.03
N PRO A 798 27.64 -5.19 -14.43
CA PRO A 798 28.75 -4.27 -14.63
C PRO A 798 30.06 -4.81 -14.03
N GLU A 799 30.03 -5.39 -12.83
CA GLU A 799 31.20 -6.04 -12.20
C GLU A 799 31.78 -7.17 -13.07
N ALA A 800 30.94 -8.00 -13.69
CA ALA A 800 31.39 -9.06 -14.59
C ALA A 800 32.05 -8.49 -15.85
N TYR A 801 31.54 -7.39 -16.42
CA TYR A 801 32.18 -6.71 -17.53
C TYR A 801 33.57 -6.18 -17.15
N TYR A 802 33.70 -5.53 -15.98
CA TYR A 802 35.00 -5.07 -15.47
C TYR A 802 35.95 -6.22 -15.11
N ALA A 803 35.43 -7.34 -14.61
CA ALA A 803 36.24 -8.52 -14.32
C ALA A 803 36.77 -9.18 -15.60
N VAL A 804 35.98 -9.25 -16.68
CA VAL A 804 36.48 -9.73 -17.99
C VAL A 804 37.48 -8.72 -18.59
N ALA A 805 37.22 -7.42 -18.46
CA ALA A 805 38.18 -6.40 -18.88
C ALA A 805 39.53 -6.53 -18.15
N SER A 806 39.52 -6.84 -16.85
CA SER A 806 40.75 -7.11 -16.09
C SER A 806 41.40 -8.45 -16.44
N CYS A 807 40.63 -9.47 -16.81
CA CYS A 807 41.16 -10.75 -17.31
C CYS A 807 41.96 -10.60 -18.62
N TYR A 808 41.55 -9.71 -19.53
CA TYR A 808 42.33 -9.42 -20.74
C TYR A 808 43.60 -8.59 -20.47
N PHE A 809 43.77 -8.06 -19.26
CA PHE A 809 44.94 -7.32 -18.84
C PHE A 809 45.95 -8.23 -18.12
N VAL A 810 46.94 -8.72 -18.87
CA VAL A 810 48.06 -9.52 -18.36
C VAL A 810 49.36 -8.94 -18.94
N ASP A 811 50.46 -8.95 -18.17
CA ASP A 811 51.78 -8.57 -18.69
C ASP A 811 52.12 -9.40 -19.95
N ASN A 812 52.58 -8.72 -21.00
CA ASN A 812 52.84 -9.26 -22.34
C ASN A 812 51.63 -9.79 -23.14
N ALA A 813 50.40 -9.32 -22.85
CA ALA A 813 49.24 -9.62 -23.68
C ALA A 813 49.32 -8.99 -25.11
N PRO A 814 48.88 -9.67 -26.18
CA PRO A 814 48.84 -9.12 -27.54
C PRO A 814 47.96 -7.86 -27.66
N GLU A 815 48.20 -6.98 -28.63
CA GLU A 815 47.46 -5.71 -28.78
C GLU A 815 45.94 -5.88 -28.81
N ASN A 816 45.44 -6.94 -29.46
CA ASN A 816 44.02 -7.30 -29.51
C ASN A 816 43.39 -7.49 -28.12
N ASN A 817 44.14 -7.99 -27.13
CA ASN A 817 43.62 -8.15 -25.77
C ASN A 817 43.40 -6.79 -25.09
N PHE A 818 44.21 -5.78 -25.40
CA PHE A 818 43.99 -4.44 -24.86
C PHE A 818 42.72 -3.80 -25.43
N GLN A 819 42.50 -3.92 -26.74
CA GLN A 819 41.28 -3.45 -27.38
C GLN A 819 40.03 -4.15 -26.81
N LEU A 820 40.12 -5.46 -26.54
CA LEU A 820 39.06 -6.20 -25.84
C LEU A 820 38.88 -5.73 -24.38
N SER A 821 39.95 -5.36 -23.68
CA SER A 821 39.87 -4.79 -22.33
C SER A 821 39.10 -3.46 -22.32
N GLU A 822 39.38 -2.56 -23.27
CA GLU A 822 38.62 -1.31 -23.49
C GLU A 822 37.15 -1.60 -23.84
N GLU A 823 36.88 -2.50 -24.80
CA GLU A 823 35.52 -2.86 -25.22
C GLU A 823 34.67 -3.41 -24.06
N TYR A 824 35.25 -4.26 -23.21
CA TYR A 824 34.55 -4.80 -22.04
C TYR A 824 34.42 -3.77 -20.91
N TYR A 825 35.35 -2.82 -20.76
CA TYR A 825 35.22 -1.70 -19.84
C TYR A 825 34.04 -0.78 -20.22
N ASP A 826 33.92 -0.42 -21.50
CA ASP A 826 32.82 0.42 -22.00
C ASP A 826 31.46 -0.27 -21.86
N LYS A 827 31.39 -1.60 -22.08
CA LYS A 827 30.19 -2.40 -21.78
C LYS A 827 29.83 -2.37 -20.29
N GLY A 828 30.81 -2.30 -19.40
CA GLY A 828 30.59 -2.09 -17.96
C GLY A 828 29.93 -0.74 -17.68
N ILE A 829 30.47 0.34 -18.25
CA ILE A 829 29.90 1.70 -18.12
C ILE A 829 28.48 1.79 -18.69
N GLU A 830 28.21 1.12 -19.82
CA GLU A 830 26.87 1.06 -20.42
C GLU A 830 25.89 0.19 -19.59
N ALA A 831 26.38 -0.86 -18.93
CA ALA A 831 25.59 -1.67 -18.00
C ALA A 831 25.21 -0.90 -16.72
N GLU A 832 26.06 0.01 -16.23
CA GLU A 832 25.74 0.85 -15.06
C GLU A 832 24.52 1.74 -15.27
N LYS A 833 24.35 2.28 -16.48
CA LYS A 833 23.17 3.10 -16.84
C LYS A 833 21.84 2.34 -16.73
N LYS A 834 21.90 1.00 -16.69
CA LYS A 834 20.76 0.07 -16.61
C LYS A 834 20.55 -0.49 -15.20
N GLN A 835 21.38 -0.09 -14.22
CA GLN A 835 21.28 -0.51 -12.84
C GLN A 835 20.19 0.23 -12.06
N LEU A 836 19.72 -0.39 -10.99
CA LEU A 836 18.79 0.24 -10.04
C LEU A 836 19.48 1.36 -9.24
N PRO A 837 18.76 2.43 -8.87
CA PRO A 837 19.32 3.53 -8.08
C PRO A 837 19.99 3.11 -6.76
N CYS A 838 19.52 2.04 -6.10
CA CYS A 838 20.15 1.52 -4.88
C CYS A 838 21.54 0.87 -5.11
N PHE A 839 21.97 0.74 -6.37
CA PHE A 839 23.29 0.27 -6.79
C PHE A 839 24.14 1.36 -7.44
N LEU A 840 23.67 2.61 -7.44
CA LEU A 840 24.36 3.77 -8.00
C LEU A 840 24.79 4.75 -6.88
N PRO A 841 25.97 5.38 -6.97
CA PRO A 841 27.01 5.16 -7.99
C PRO A 841 27.59 3.74 -7.90
N TYR A 842 27.92 3.14 -9.05
CA TYR A 842 28.44 1.79 -9.10
C TYR A 842 29.95 1.78 -8.82
N GLU A 843 30.32 1.07 -7.76
CA GLU A 843 31.68 1.01 -7.24
C GLU A 843 32.25 -0.40 -7.42
N SER A 844 33.43 -0.47 -8.04
CA SER A 844 34.11 -1.71 -8.41
C SER A 844 35.62 -1.49 -8.39
N ASN A 845 36.33 -2.42 -7.77
CA ASN A 845 37.80 -2.42 -7.77
C ASN A 845 38.34 -2.74 -9.18
N ASN A 846 37.66 -3.63 -9.92
CA ASN A 846 38.02 -3.95 -11.30
C ASN A 846 37.82 -2.73 -12.22
N LYS A 847 36.71 -1.97 -12.05
CA LYS A 847 36.48 -0.70 -12.76
C LYS A 847 37.61 0.29 -12.54
N LEU A 848 37.96 0.55 -11.28
CA LEU A 848 39.00 1.52 -10.92
C LEU A 848 40.39 1.08 -11.42
N MET A 849 40.69 -0.22 -11.35
CA MET A 849 41.92 -0.78 -11.90
C MET A 849 42.00 -0.56 -13.41
N VAL A 850 40.99 -1.01 -14.17
CA VAL A 850 40.99 -0.92 -15.63
C VAL A 850 40.93 0.54 -16.11
N SER A 851 40.17 1.42 -15.45
CA SER A 851 40.12 2.85 -15.80
C SER A 851 41.48 3.52 -15.67
N ASN A 852 42.22 3.21 -14.60
CA ASN A 852 43.57 3.74 -14.40
C ASN A 852 44.53 3.25 -15.48
N LEU A 853 44.44 1.97 -15.88
CA LEU A 853 45.28 1.36 -16.91
C LEU A 853 45.00 1.91 -18.32
N ILE A 854 43.73 2.10 -18.67
CA ILE A 854 43.32 2.79 -19.91
C ILE A 854 43.88 4.23 -19.94
N SER A 855 43.77 4.96 -18.82
CA SER A 855 44.30 6.32 -18.69
C SER A 855 45.83 6.42 -18.78
N LEU A 856 46.56 5.33 -18.53
CA LEU A 856 48.02 5.26 -18.68
C LEU A 856 48.42 5.00 -20.14
N LYS A 857 47.67 4.18 -20.90
CA LYS A 857 47.96 3.94 -22.32
C LYS A 857 47.55 5.10 -23.24
N SER A 858 46.47 5.82 -22.91
CA SER A 858 46.11 7.04 -23.65
C SER A 858 47.17 8.15 -23.48
N LYS A 859 47.88 8.15 -22.34
CA LYS A 859 49.09 8.96 -22.14
C LYS A 859 50.29 8.40 -22.90
N SER A 860 50.51 7.07 -22.93
CA SER A 860 51.67 6.48 -23.61
C SER A 860 51.64 6.59 -25.13
N LYS A 861 50.45 6.60 -25.77
CA LYS A 861 50.31 6.83 -27.22
C LYS A 861 50.72 8.23 -27.69
N ASN A 862 50.90 9.19 -26.78
CA ASN A 862 51.29 10.57 -27.09
C ASN A 862 52.76 10.89 -26.73
N ILE A 863 53.60 9.88 -26.44
CA ILE A 863 54.98 10.11 -25.93
C ILE A 863 56.02 10.39 -27.04
N ASP A 864 55.76 10.01 -28.30
CA ASP A 864 56.78 10.08 -29.36
C ASP A 864 56.95 11.47 -30.01
N THR A 865 56.19 12.50 -29.60
CA THR A 865 56.42 13.89 -30.07
C THR A 865 56.20 14.95 -28.99
N LEU A 866 57.23 15.80 -28.83
CA LEU A 866 57.30 17.08 -28.09
C LEU A 866 57.65 16.99 -26.58
N PRO A 867 58.40 17.99 -26.05
CA PRO A 867 59.54 17.69 -25.19
C PRO A 867 59.35 18.07 -23.71
N LEU A 868 60.37 17.77 -22.91
CA LEU A 868 60.56 18.26 -21.54
C LEU A 868 60.48 19.80 -21.46
N THR A 869 59.32 20.30 -21.03
CA THR A 869 59.17 21.66 -20.48
C THR A 869 58.25 21.62 -19.25
N GLU A 870 58.54 22.51 -18.31
CA GLU A 870 58.01 22.56 -16.93
C GLU A 870 56.48 22.72 -16.83
N PRO A 871 55.86 22.35 -15.69
CA PRO A 871 54.42 22.46 -15.51
C PRO A 871 53.95 23.92 -15.62
N VAL A 872 53.09 24.17 -16.60
CA VAL A 872 52.40 25.45 -16.75
C VAL A 872 51.45 25.64 -15.56
N ILE A 873 51.74 26.66 -14.75
CA ILE A 873 50.84 27.16 -13.72
C ILE A 873 49.61 27.76 -14.43
N ASP A 874 48.44 27.12 -14.29
CA ASP A 874 47.18 27.74 -14.74
C ASP A 874 46.86 28.92 -13.81
N THR A 875 47.10 30.13 -14.33
CA THR A 875 46.94 31.41 -13.63
C THR A 875 45.55 32.01 -13.85
N GLN A 876 44.54 31.17 -14.17
CA GLN A 876 43.16 31.62 -14.24
C GLN A 876 42.64 32.10 -12.87
N LYS A 877 42.23 33.38 -12.86
CA LYS A 877 41.77 34.13 -11.69
C LYS A 877 40.77 33.33 -10.85
N PRO A 878 40.82 33.46 -9.51
CA PRO A 878 39.93 32.70 -8.64
C PRO A 878 38.47 32.99 -8.97
N GLN A 879 37.73 31.95 -9.37
CA GLN A 879 36.28 31.97 -9.22
C GLN A 879 35.99 32.30 -7.75
N SER A 880 34.99 33.15 -7.52
CA SER A 880 34.68 33.66 -6.19
C SER A 880 34.60 32.52 -5.17
N ARG A 881 35.45 32.56 -4.12
CA ARG A 881 35.43 31.60 -2.99
C ARG A 881 34.02 31.45 -2.37
N LEU A 882 33.14 32.43 -2.59
CA LEU A 882 31.76 32.47 -2.09
C LEU A 882 30.76 31.65 -2.91
N THR A 883 31.14 31.16 -4.10
CA THR A 883 30.22 30.48 -5.04
C THR A 883 30.64 29.06 -5.41
N ASP A 884 31.72 28.54 -4.82
CA ASP A 884 32.10 27.12 -5.00
C ASP A 884 31.08 26.20 -4.30
N PRO A 885 30.39 25.31 -5.03
CA PRO A 885 29.46 24.34 -4.45
C PRO A 885 30.14 23.37 -3.48
N ARG A 886 31.39 22.93 -3.74
CA ARG A 886 32.09 22.00 -2.85
C ARG A 886 32.40 22.64 -1.52
N ARG A 887 32.89 23.89 -1.54
CA ARG A 887 33.10 24.70 -0.34
C ARG A 887 31.78 24.91 0.43
N THR A 888 30.70 25.21 -0.29
CA THR A 888 29.34 25.37 0.26
C THR A 888 28.91 24.13 1.04
N ASP A 889 28.97 22.96 0.38
CA ASP A 889 28.51 21.69 0.94
C ASP A 889 29.37 21.25 2.14
N MET A 890 30.69 21.49 2.10
CA MET A 890 31.56 21.24 3.24
C MET A 890 31.18 22.08 4.46
N ILE A 891 31.11 23.41 4.32
CA ILE A 891 30.79 24.30 5.45
C ILE A 891 29.41 23.96 6.04
N TYR A 892 28.40 23.74 5.19
CA TYR A 892 27.07 23.36 5.65
C TYR A 892 27.08 22.00 6.37
N SER A 893 27.70 20.97 5.79
CA SER A 893 27.74 19.63 6.38
C SER A 893 28.49 19.57 7.71
N HIS A 894 29.57 20.37 7.86
CA HIS A 894 30.29 20.50 9.12
C HIS A 894 29.38 21.10 10.21
N ARG A 895 28.69 22.21 9.91
CA ARG A 895 27.79 22.91 10.83
C ARG A 895 26.54 22.11 11.19
N GLU A 896 25.99 21.35 10.25
CA GLU A 896 24.91 20.42 10.52
C GLU A 896 25.34 19.34 11.53
N SER A 897 26.54 18.77 11.35
CA SER A 897 27.10 17.79 12.28
C SER A 897 27.28 18.37 13.70
N ILE A 898 27.77 19.62 13.82
CA ILE A 898 27.83 20.32 15.12
C ILE A 898 26.44 20.47 15.73
N ALA A 899 25.45 20.90 14.95
CA ALA A 899 24.09 21.14 15.44
C ALA A 899 23.37 19.84 15.89
N GLN A 900 23.58 18.74 15.15
CA GLN A 900 23.08 17.42 15.53
C GLN A 900 23.72 16.92 16.83
N ASN A 901 25.06 16.94 16.91
CA ASN A 901 25.78 16.44 18.08
C ASN A 901 25.55 17.31 19.33
N ARG A 902 25.31 18.61 19.19
CA ARG A 902 24.93 19.48 20.31
C ARG A 902 23.56 19.13 20.92
N LYS A 903 22.57 18.74 20.09
CA LYS A 903 21.29 18.20 20.59
C LYS A 903 21.47 16.89 21.35
N ILE A 904 22.40 16.05 20.89
CA ILE A 904 22.73 14.77 21.51
C ILE A 904 23.42 14.98 22.87
N LEU A 905 24.40 15.90 22.97
CA LEU A 905 25.11 16.21 24.21
C LEU A 905 24.21 16.81 25.31
N LEU A 906 23.17 17.57 24.94
CA LEU A 906 22.16 18.08 25.87
C LEU A 906 21.27 16.96 26.48
N GLY A 907 21.39 15.71 26.01
CA GLY A 907 20.57 14.56 26.42
C GLY A 907 21.17 13.60 27.46
N LYS A 908 22.37 13.90 28.00
CA LYS A 908 23.20 13.11 28.95
C LYS A 908 24.14 12.03 28.37
N ASN A 909 25.27 11.91 29.08
CA ASN A 909 26.34 10.90 29.12
C ASN A 909 26.37 9.84 28.01
N ILE A 910 27.31 10.00 27.08
CA ILE A 910 27.64 9.01 26.04
C ILE A 910 29.07 8.51 26.24
N VAL A 911 29.23 7.21 26.44
CA VAL A 911 30.52 6.55 26.23
C VAL A 911 30.73 6.43 24.72
N THR A 912 31.68 7.20 24.18
CA THR A 912 31.94 7.22 22.74
C THR A 912 32.91 6.10 22.35
N HIS A 913 32.41 5.06 21.67
CA HIS A 913 33.25 4.03 21.10
C HIS A 913 34.02 4.58 19.88
N THR A 914 35.28 4.95 20.09
CA THR A 914 36.19 5.30 18.99
C THR A 914 36.56 4.07 18.17
N VAL A 915 36.29 4.11 16.86
CA VAL A 915 36.76 3.09 15.93
C VAL A 915 38.28 3.18 15.85
N LYS A 916 38.99 2.18 16.39
CA LYS A 916 40.45 2.08 16.32
C LYS A 916 40.95 2.36 14.90
N PRO A 917 42.00 3.17 14.73
CA PRO A 917 42.52 3.48 13.40
C PRO A 917 43.20 2.26 12.78
N ARG A 918 43.18 2.17 11.44
CA ARG A 918 43.75 1.03 10.70
C ARG A 918 45.27 1.18 10.53
N LEU A 919 45.73 2.42 10.40
CA LEU A 919 47.12 2.84 10.46
C LEU A 919 47.28 3.81 11.64
N HIS A 920 48.46 3.88 12.23
CA HIS A 920 48.81 4.94 13.19
C HIS A 920 49.70 5.98 12.50
N GLN A 921 49.44 7.25 12.80
CA GLN A 921 50.33 8.35 12.42
C GLN A 921 51.56 8.30 13.34
N ASN A 922 52.75 8.15 12.76
CA ASN A 922 54.02 8.20 13.50
C ASN A 922 54.51 9.66 13.56
N SER A 923 54.86 10.14 14.74
CA SER A 923 55.55 11.41 14.91
C SER A 923 56.99 11.33 14.40
N THR A 924 57.43 12.38 13.71
CA THR A 924 58.81 12.60 13.29
C THR A 924 59.35 13.84 14.00
N ALA A 925 60.47 13.71 14.71
CA ALA A 925 61.00 14.72 15.62
C ALA A 925 61.61 15.97 14.95
N SER A 926 61.39 16.19 13.65
CA SER A 926 61.94 17.31 12.90
C SER A 926 61.09 17.66 11.67
N PHE A 927 61.05 18.96 11.35
CA PHE A 927 60.47 19.51 10.12
C PHE A 927 61.42 19.35 8.91
N ILE A 928 62.70 19.11 9.16
CA ILE A 928 63.78 19.18 8.16
C ILE A 928 63.71 17.94 7.26
N GLY A 929 63.54 18.17 5.95
CA GLY A 929 63.53 17.12 4.93
C GLY A 929 62.14 16.62 4.51
N LEU A 930 61.05 17.15 5.09
CA LEU A 930 59.69 16.86 4.65
C LEU A 930 59.33 17.61 3.37
N LYS A 931 58.54 16.99 2.49
CA LYS A 931 58.00 17.61 1.27
C LYS A 931 56.65 18.27 1.55
N GLY A 932 56.40 19.45 0.99
CA GLY A 932 55.06 20.04 1.01
C GLY A 932 54.03 19.14 0.31
N ILE A 933 52.79 19.13 0.80
CA ILE A 933 51.63 18.54 0.14
C ILE A 933 50.39 19.40 0.40
N THR A 934 49.54 19.54 -0.60
CA THR A 934 48.26 20.26 -0.57
C THR A 934 47.08 19.30 -0.44
N LEU A 935 45.89 19.80 -0.08
CA LEU A 935 44.70 18.94 0.07
C LEU A 935 44.28 18.28 -1.27
N ARG A 936 44.57 18.91 -2.41
CA ARG A 936 44.30 18.37 -3.76
C ARG A 936 45.18 17.18 -4.13
N GLU A 937 46.41 17.15 -3.63
CA GLU A 937 47.39 16.09 -3.91
C GLU A 937 47.18 14.86 -3.01
N MET A 938 46.51 15.05 -1.86
CA MET A 938 46.09 13.97 -0.99
C MET A 938 44.88 13.24 -1.58
N ASN A 939 45.00 11.94 -1.83
CA ASN A 939 43.90 11.08 -2.24
C ASN A 939 42.90 10.90 -1.08
N PRO A 940 41.65 11.42 -1.17
CA PRO A 940 40.66 11.37 -0.10
C PRO A 940 40.01 9.99 0.07
N LEU A 941 40.10 9.12 -0.94
CA LEU A 941 39.41 7.81 -0.96
C LEU A 941 40.24 6.68 -0.34
N LYS A 942 41.49 6.95 0.08
CA LYS A 942 42.42 5.95 0.59
C LYS A 942 42.90 6.31 1.99
N ASP A 943 42.74 5.37 2.91
CA ASP A 943 43.31 5.43 4.27
C ASP A 943 44.85 5.40 4.15
N HIS A 944 45.51 6.55 4.34
CA HIS A 944 46.94 6.70 4.05
C HIS A 944 47.62 7.77 4.90
N VAL A 945 48.72 7.37 5.54
CA VAL A 945 49.68 8.27 6.22
C VAL A 945 50.73 8.69 5.19
N TYR A 946 50.77 9.98 4.84
CA TYR A 946 51.73 10.52 3.88
C TYR A 946 53.09 10.74 4.54
N GLN A 947 53.80 9.64 4.82
CA GLN A 947 55.11 9.69 5.48
C GLN A 947 56.14 10.47 4.63
N GLY A 948 56.86 11.37 5.28
CA GLY A 948 57.82 12.26 4.62
C GLY A 948 57.21 13.55 4.06
N TYR A 949 55.93 13.84 4.34
CA TYR A 949 55.25 15.04 3.88
C TYR A 949 54.79 15.95 5.02
N VAL A 950 54.55 17.22 4.69
CA VAL A 950 53.96 18.24 5.56
C VAL A 950 52.84 18.98 4.84
N LEU A 951 51.68 19.07 5.49
CA LEU A 951 50.52 19.83 5.02
C LEU A 951 50.39 21.13 5.84
N SER A 952 50.35 22.29 5.20
CA SER A 952 50.19 23.60 5.85
C SER A 952 48.80 24.16 5.61
N VAL A 953 48.11 24.54 6.69
CA VAL A 953 46.68 24.90 6.70
C VAL A 953 46.34 25.99 7.73
N ILE A 954 45.17 26.60 7.56
CA ILE A 954 44.56 27.57 8.47
C ILE A 954 43.25 27.01 9.02
N ILE A 955 42.93 27.23 10.29
CA ILE A 955 41.61 26.87 10.84
C ILE A 955 40.54 27.81 10.30
N PHE A 956 39.61 27.26 9.51
CA PHE A 956 38.44 27.97 8.99
C PHE A 956 37.21 27.84 9.89
N GLU A 957 37.04 26.76 10.64
CA GLU A 957 35.99 26.69 11.68
C GLU A 957 36.35 25.70 12.80
N GLN A 958 35.87 25.97 14.01
CA GLN A 958 36.09 25.15 15.19
C GLN A 958 34.76 24.70 15.81
N SER A 959 34.68 23.44 16.19
CA SER A 959 33.54 22.89 16.92
C SER A 959 33.65 23.18 18.42
N PRO A 960 32.55 23.45 19.14
CA PRO A 960 32.54 23.48 20.61
C PRO A 960 32.59 22.07 21.25
N ILE A 961 32.70 21.00 20.45
CA ILE A 961 32.68 19.60 20.88
C ILE A 961 34.12 19.06 20.84
N VAL A 962 34.57 18.44 21.94
CA VAL A 962 35.95 17.93 22.11
C VAL A 962 36.06 16.47 22.49
N GLU A 963 34.94 15.77 22.74
CA GLU A 963 34.92 14.36 23.12
C GLU A 963 34.42 13.50 21.95
N PRO A 964 35.13 12.44 21.54
CA PRO A 964 36.47 11.98 21.99
C PRO A 964 37.64 12.65 21.24
N SER A 965 37.36 13.76 20.53
CA SER A 965 38.32 14.47 19.68
C SER A 965 37.92 15.93 19.49
N ILE A 966 38.89 16.81 19.29
CA ILE A 966 38.70 18.18 18.79
C ILE A 966 38.36 18.13 17.30
N TRP A 967 37.29 18.83 16.91
CA TRP A 967 36.81 18.85 15.52
C TRP A 967 37.01 20.23 14.90
N LEU A 968 37.75 20.27 13.79
CA LEU A 968 38.10 21.48 13.05
C LEU A 968 37.70 21.34 11.57
N LEU A 969 37.48 22.47 10.92
CA LEU A 969 37.42 22.61 9.46
C LEU A 969 38.63 23.45 9.07
N ILE A 970 39.50 22.93 8.21
CA ILE A 970 40.78 23.52 7.84
C ILE A 970 40.81 23.87 6.36
N GLU A 971 41.60 24.88 6.02
CA GLU A 971 41.78 25.43 4.67
C GLU A 971 43.26 25.43 4.29
N ASP A 972 43.61 24.92 3.10
CA ASP A 972 44.98 25.01 2.58
C ASP A 972 45.24 26.30 1.78
N GLU A 973 46.46 26.44 1.26
CA GLU A 973 46.87 27.61 0.46
C GLU A 973 46.06 27.78 -0.85
N ASN A 974 45.51 26.69 -1.40
CA ASN A 974 44.64 26.72 -2.58
C ASN A 974 43.20 27.15 -2.24
N GLY A 975 42.84 27.15 -0.95
CA GLY A 975 41.51 27.46 -0.46
C GLY A 975 40.54 26.27 -0.47
N ASP A 976 41.04 25.04 -0.59
CA ASP A 976 40.22 23.85 -0.44
C ASP A 976 39.97 23.57 1.05
N LEU A 977 38.79 23.04 1.37
CA LEU A 977 38.38 22.74 2.75
C LEU A 977 38.31 21.25 2.99
N GLU A 978 38.84 20.82 4.14
CA GLU A 978 38.70 19.44 4.63
C GLU A 978 38.51 19.41 6.15
N ARG A 979 37.88 18.35 6.67
CA ARG A 979 37.68 18.18 8.12
C ARG A 979 38.96 17.64 8.76
N LEU A 980 39.23 18.09 9.98
CA LEU A 980 40.33 17.58 10.80
C LEU A 980 39.84 17.18 12.18
N PHE A 981 40.31 16.03 12.66
CA PHE A 981 39.96 15.46 13.96
C PHE A 981 41.22 15.12 14.77
N ILE A 982 41.42 15.81 15.90
CA ILE A 982 42.52 15.56 16.84
C ILE A 982 42.00 14.69 17.98
N TYR A 983 42.50 13.45 18.09
CA TYR A 983 42.06 12.49 19.10
C TYR A 983 42.92 12.56 20.36
N ASN A 984 42.45 11.91 21.44
CA ASN A 984 43.16 11.77 22.72
C ASN A 984 43.32 13.08 23.52
N THR A 985 42.46 14.08 23.29
CA THR A 985 42.43 15.36 24.01
C THR A 985 41.16 15.49 24.87
N PRO A 986 41.07 14.87 26.05
CA PRO A 986 39.88 14.91 26.90
C PRO A 986 39.62 16.32 27.47
N PRO A 987 38.44 16.59 28.07
CA PRO A 987 38.20 17.77 28.87
C PRO A 987 38.86 17.64 30.25
N PRO A 988 39.32 18.76 30.85
CA PRO A 988 39.17 20.15 30.40
C PRO A 988 40.21 20.61 29.36
N GLU A 989 41.26 19.84 29.10
CA GLU A 989 42.40 20.24 28.24
C GLU A 989 41.93 20.58 26.81
N GLY A 990 41.08 19.75 26.22
CA GLY A 990 40.53 19.97 24.88
C GLY A 990 39.75 21.28 24.75
N TRP A 991 39.03 21.70 25.81
CA TRP A 991 38.33 22.99 25.82
C TRP A 991 39.30 24.18 25.88
N GLN A 992 40.40 24.06 26.62
CA GLN A 992 41.42 25.11 26.68
C GLN A 992 42.15 25.26 25.33
N LEU A 993 42.46 24.13 24.68
CA LEU A 993 43.09 24.10 23.37
C LEU A 993 42.21 24.76 22.30
N ILE A 994 40.92 24.43 22.19
CA ILE A 994 40.01 25.11 21.25
C ILE A 994 39.86 26.61 21.55
N LYS A 995 39.87 27.00 22.82
CA LYS A 995 39.63 28.39 23.23
C LYS A 995 40.84 29.31 23.01
N HIS A 996 42.07 28.81 23.11
CA HIS A 996 43.28 29.63 23.11
C HIS A 996 44.34 29.23 22.07
N THR A 997 44.26 28.03 21.50
CA THR A 997 45.32 27.46 20.65
C THR A 997 44.82 27.16 19.23
N TYR A 998 43.73 26.39 19.10
CA TYR A 998 43.09 26.04 17.83
C TYR A 998 41.94 27.00 17.51
N THR A 999 42.26 28.29 17.46
CA THR A 999 41.31 29.37 17.18
C THR A 999 41.14 29.60 15.68
N TYR A 1000 39.99 30.14 15.27
CA TYR A 1000 39.75 30.60 13.89
C TYR A 1000 40.91 31.50 13.40
N GLY A 1001 41.49 31.16 12.25
CA GLY A 1001 42.62 31.87 11.65
C GLY A 1001 44.00 31.41 12.11
N ALA A 1002 44.12 30.52 13.09
CA ALA A 1002 45.42 29.97 13.49
C ALA A 1002 46.02 29.09 12.37
N GLN A 1003 47.34 29.21 12.17
CA GLN A 1003 48.09 28.49 11.14
C GLN A 1003 48.78 27.25 11.73
N LEU A 1004 48.70 26.12 11.02
CA LEU A 1004 49.26 24.84 11.43
C LEU A 1004 50.01 24.18 10.28
N SER A 1005 51.10 23.50 10.61
CA SER A 1005 51.68 22.46 9.75
C SER A 1005 51.50 21.10 10.39
N ILE A 1006 51.06 20.13 9.61
CA ILE A 1006 50.78 18.75 10.01
C ILE A 1006 51.84 17.85 9.39
N LEU A 1007 52.64 17.19 10.22
CA LEU A 1007 53.69 16.28 9.80
C LEU A 1007 53.12 14.88 9.56
N ASN A 1008 53.56 14.23 8.48
CA ASN A 1008 53.04 12.93 8.03
C ASN A 1008 51.50 12.87 8.03
N PRO A 1009 50.81 13.79 7.34
CA PRO A 1009 49.37 13.94 7.46
C PRO A 1009 48.65 12.63 7.09
N TYR A 1010 47.68 12.25 7.91
CA TYR A 1010 46.94 11.00 7.78
C TYR A 1010 45.53 11.27 7.25
N MET A 1011 45.35 11.05 5.95
CA MET A 1011 44.03 11.08 5.33
C MET A 1011 43.30 9.77 5.63
N ARG A 1012 42.10 9.88 6.20
CA ARG A 1012 41.28 8.73 6.58
C ARG A 1012 39.83 8.93 6.19
N MET A 1013 39.20 7.85 5.73
CA MET A 1013 37.74 7.78 5.62
C MET A 1013 37.12 7.59 7.01
N THR A 1014 36.28 8.55 7.41
CA THR A 1014 35.56 8.53 8.70
C THR A 1014 34.33 7.61 8.66
N ALA A 1015 33.69 7.40 9.81
CA ALA A 1015 32.57 6.47 9.94
C ALA A 1015 31.34 6.85 9.07
N ASP A 1016 31.16 8.15 8.77
CA ASP A 1016 30.16 8.70 7.85
C ASP A 1016 30.59 8.63 6.36
N GLN A 1017 31.63 7.85 6.03
CA GLN A 1017 32.16 7.66 4.68
C GLN A 1017 32.47 8.97 3.94
N LYS A 1018 33.13 9.89 4.65
CA LYS A 1018 33.72 11.10 4.07
C LYS A 1018 35.22 11.14 4.43
N PRO A 1019 36.05 11.83 3.64
CA PRO A 1019 37.42 12.11 4.05
C PRO A 1019 37.46 12.95 5.33
N ALA A 1020 38.59 12.85 6.03
CA ALA A 1020 39.07 13.78 7.03
C ALA A 1020 40.55 13.51 7.31
N ILE A 1021 41.26 14.53 7.76
CA ILE A 1021 42.60 14.37 8.33
C ILE A 1021 42.46 13.95 9.80
N ARG A 1022 43.07 12.82 10.15
CA ARG A 1022 43.09 12.28 11.51
C ARG A 1022 44.45 12.56 12.15
N ILE A 1023 44.43 13.17 13.33
CA ILE A 1023 45.62 13.29 14.18
C ILE A 1023 45.49 12.33 15.35
N ASP A 1024 46.43 11.38 15.45
CA ASP A 1024 46.55 10.43 16.57
C ASP A 1024 47.58 10.89 17.62
N ASP A 1025 48.59 11.65 17.19
CA ASP A 1025 49.67 12.20 18.03
C ASP A 1025 49.77 13.72 17.81
N VAL A 1026 49.50 14.50 18.85
CA VAL A 1026 49.49 15.97 18.81
C VAL A 1026 50.87 16.56 18.50
N SER A 1027 51.97 15.83 18.77
CA SER A 1027 53.33 16.27 18.43
C SER A 1027 53.59 16.32 16.91
N SER A 1028 52.70 15.74 16.09
CA SER A 1028 52.70 15.91 14.64
C SER A 1028 52.17 17.28 14.16
N ILE A 1029 51.71 18.15 15.08
CA ILE A 1029 51.22 19.49 14.75
C ILE A 1029 52.26 20.53 15.19
N ILE A 1030 52.67 21.40 14.26
CA ILE A 1030 53.40 22.64 14.56
C ILE A 1030 52.48 23.83 14.36
N LEU A 1031 52.41 24.71 15.37
CA LEU A 1031 51.67 25.97 15.33
C LEU A 1031 52.62 27.11 14.97
N HIS A 1032 52.21 28.00 14.07
CA HIS A 1032 53.05 29.10 13.58
C HIS A 1032 52.58 30.47 14.08
N GLY A 1033 53.50 31.19 14.73
CA GLY A 1033 53.37 32.61 15.05
C GLY A 1033 52.49 32.97 16.25
N ASP A 1034 52.65 34.20 16.74
CA ASP A 1034 51.80 34.76 17.77
C ASP A 1034 50.34 34.81 17.30
N ILE A 1035 49.43 34.25 18.11
CA ILE A 1035 48.00 34.15 17.81
C ILE A 1035 47.36 35.54 17.97
N HIS A 1036 47.58 36.39 16.96
CA HIS A 1036 46.76 37.58 16.75
C HIS A 1036 45.34 37.12 16.43
N ASN A 1037 44.54 37.05 17.49
CA ASN A 1037 43.08 36.94 17.46
C ASN A 1037 42.51 37.92 16.41
N VAL A 1038 42.28 37.45 15.18
CA VAL A 1038 41.68 38.26 14.11
C VAL A 1038 40.17 38.29 14.33
N LYS A 1039 39.77 38.93 15.44
CA LYS A 1039 38.40 38.96 15.98
C LYS A 1039 37.37 39.47 14.96
N ASP A 1040 37.83 40.28 14.02
CA ASP A 1040 37.02 40.90 12.98
C ASP A 1040 37.28 40.26 11.60
N MET A 1041 37.34 38.93 11.50
CA MET A 1041 37.32 38.23 10.20
C MET A 1041 35.89 37.97 9.73
N CYS A 1042 35.63 38.24 8.46
CA CYS A 1042 34.36 37.92 7.81
C CYS A 1042 34.21 36.40 7.70
N ARG A 1043 33.29 35.83 8.47
CA ARG A 1043 33.04 34.37 8.53
C ARG A 1043 32.63 33.75 7.19
N CYS A 1044 32.14 34.56 6.26
CA CYS A 1044 31.70 34.12 4.93
C CYS A 1044 32.84 34.12 3.89
N CYS A 1045 33.61 35.22 3.78
CA CYS A 1045 34.61 35.42 2.73
C CYS A 1045 36.07 35.42 3.19
N GLY A 1046 36.34 35.46 4.51
CA GLY A 1046 37.69 35.53 5.07
C GLY A 1046 38.36 36.90 5.01
N GLN A 1047 37.65 37.99 4.67
CA GLN A 1047 38.21 39.35 4.74
C GLN A 1047 38.34 39.84 6.18
N ALA A 1048 39.51 40.40 6.53
CA ALA A 1048 39.75 41.06 7.81
C ALA A 1048 38.97 42.39 7.95
N ASN A 1049 38.93 42.93 9.18
CA ASN A 1049 38.25 44.18 9.57
C ASN A 1049 36.74 44.23 9.25
N ALA A 1050 36.08 43.09 9.44
CA ALA A 1050 34.65 42.89 9.27
C ALA A 1050 33.82 43.63 10.35
N SER A 1051 33.18 44.73 9.95
CA SER A 1051 32.46 45.64 10.84
C SER A 1051 31.01 45.26 11.15
N CYS A 1052 30.38 44.38 10.37
CA CYS A 1052 29.00 43.95 10.60
C CYS A 1052 28.98 42.70 11.48
N VAL A 1053 28.19 42.69 12.56
CA VAL A 1053 28.14 41.56 13.50
C VAL A 1053 26.78 40.86 13.45
N CYS A 1054 26.76 39.54 13.67
CA CYS A 1054 25.52 38.77 13.77
C CYS A 1054 24.65 39.28 14.92
N GLY A 1055 23.48 39.86 14.61
CA GLY A 1055 22.55 40.42 15.60
C GLY A 1055 21.97 39.42 16.61
N LYS A 1056 22.18 38.11 16.40
CA LYS A 1056 21.80 37.05 17.36
C LYS A 1056 22.97 36.66 18.27
N CYS A 1057 23.98 35.94 17.74
CA CYS A 1057 25.07 35.40 18.57
C CYS A 1057 26.17 36.41 18.92
N LYS A 1058 26.23 37.57 18.24
CA LYS A 1058 27.26 38.64 18.38
C LYS A 1058 28.73 38.22 18.25
N SER A 1059 28.99 36.95 17.92
CA SER A 1059 30.32 36.34 17.81
C SER A 1059 30.78 36.06 16.38
N ALA A 1060 29.92 36.30 15.39
CA ALA A 1060 30.24 36.13 13.97
C ALA A 1060 30.24 37.49 13.27
N HIS A 1061 31.36 37.82 12.64
CA HIS A 1061 31.60 39.07 11.95
C HIS A 1061 31.49 38.88 10.43
N TYR A 1062 31.10 39.92 9.71
CA TYR A 1062 30.91 39.95 8.26
C TYR A 1062 31.37 41.30 7.71
N CYS A 1063 32.02 41.31 6.54
CA CYS A 1063 32.40 42.56 5.87
C CYS A 1063 31.21 43.26 5.20
N SER A 1064 30.13 42.52 4.92
CA SER A 1064 28.92 43.05 4.27
C SER A 1064 27.65 42.29 4.68
N LYS A 1065 26.49 42.89 4.40
CA LYS A 1065 25.18 42.30 4.70
C LYS A 1065 24.81 41.17 3.74
N GLU A 1066 25.36 41.18 2.53
CA GLU A 1066 25.30 40.09 1.56
C GLU A 1066 26.05 38.87 2.11
N CYS A 1067 27.27 39.04 2.61
CA CYS A 1067 28.05 37.98 3.25
C CYS A 1067 27.30 37.37 4.45
N GLN A 1068 26.69 38.20 5.30
CA GLN A 1068 25.84 37.72 6.40
C GLN A 1068 24.63 36.92 5.89
N THR A 1069 23.98 37.38 4.81
CA THR A 1069 22.81 36.72 4.23
C THR A 1069 23.17 35.40 3.57
N LEU A 1070 24.34 35.33 2.92
CA LEU A 1070 24.88 34.12 2.29
C LEU A 1070 25.27 33.08 3.34
N ASP A 1071 26.00 33.48 4.41
CA ASP A 1071 26.35 32.59 5.51
C ASP A 1071 25.08 32.04 6.21
N TRP A 1072 24.06 32.89 6.39
CA TRP A 1072 22.77 32.52 6.99
C TRP A 1072 21.95 31.52 6.15
N LYS A 1073 21.84 31.78 4.84
CA LYS A 1073 20.98 31.00 3.93
C LYS A 1073 21.68 29.76 3.38
N GLN A 1074 22.92 29.90 2.91
CA GLN A 1074 23.62 28.92 2.08
C GLN A 1074 24.67 28.12 2.86
N TYR A 1075 25.47 28.77 3.71
CA TYR A 1075 26.43 28.05 4.59
C TYR A 1075 25.83 27.62 5.94
N GLY A 1076 24.52 27.81 6.15
CA GLY A 1076 23.83 27.23 7.30
C GLY A 1076 24.18 27.82 8.67
N HIS A 1077 24.67 29.07 8.77
CA HIS A 1077 25.00 29.73 10.05
C HIS A 1077 23.87 29.60 11.10
N LYS A 1078 22.60 29.62 10.65
CA LYS A 1078 21.40 29.39 11.47
C LYS A 1078 21.45 28.12 12.35
N LEU A 1079 22.22 27.10 11.96
CA LEU A 1079 22.34 25.81 12.64
C LEU A 1079 23.23 25.90 13.90
N ILE A 1080 24.18 26.83 13.90
CA ILE A 1080 25.19 27.02 14.95
C ILE A 1080 25.11 28.41 15.62
N CYS A 1081 24.18 29.26 15.18
CA CYS A 1081 23.95 30.59 15.72
C CYS A 1081 23.23 30.51 17.08
N SER A 1082 24.04 30.45 18.15
CA SER A 1082 23.62 30.48 19.55
C SER A 1082 24.47 31.48 20.33
#